data_AF-A0A7G5C3X1-F1
#
_entry.id   AF-A0A7G5C3X1-F1
#
_cell.length_a   1.000
_cell.length_b   1.000
_cell.length_c   1.000
_cell.angle_alpha   90.00
_cell.angle_beta   90.00
_cell.angle_gamma   90.00
#
_symmetry.space_group_name_H-M   'P 1'
#
loop_
_entity.id
_entity.type
_entity.pdbx_description
1 polymer ?
#
loop_
_entity_poly.entity_id
_entity_poly.type
_entity_poly.pdbx_seq_one_letter_code
_entity_poly.pdbx_strand_id
1 'polypeptide(L)'
;MNRVLSEIKDIESAIRQSRDGVQSYLNAKETLAQAESRIRTIEEALPELRAQTAKLQGAYELREWWLKREMLLAEDAEIRSKLSDPTAPLLDENAKSAWEQTKKQRDEAHGNLSAIQKELSEVRSLRERLIWDEALLASYPELERLESAREAVIAKREERAELEAERRTLDESVRHILSRLSGQWGEAELLAFGSSAADREEARKLQQSWEQEERASVSLQSELRRFARQIEVLETERDFSQSLAPDESILSPSVGSDLPFGPFVPRTKPALLQAWHNVEDARREFERARSTLRPSRPKYSRVHKNAGQAGKANGNSPRYVIAGVLGVTAVAMPFLLNEEGDIPFLAYAISVCLLLLSASIAIMVSRRRADNEDRSATQQDIAESEQYITSVRIHQKQLNDKLRQLLEHAETAAAELVPVLPETDSDDAAISYGDTFDAVWQQLRGAVHGQLEQLEERNRAQSKQQELQERVQELRMERDLVEKDSLEISKRLDVLRLNWQEWLNSRRLPLHLKPDSMPELFGIAEQGQAALRQLRRVTERSRMLLRTIQEFEQAASAVIAAYPPPAGVRTDAAQAVQWLYRDAVKQLAAKEEADRLDRRLVAAEASAEEARYEADRIGTIIAELFGEAGVETESDWEHSSAWMNAALRSAGKLARFSLGSSPAGIATSKNNCTSCSIPTTMSLSLRCLTSVNAR
;
A
#
# COMPACT_ATOMS: atom_id res chain seq x y z
N MET A 1 149.45 12.79 129.77
CA MET A 1 149.05 11.67 130.64
C MET A 1 147.68 11.83 131.31
N ASN A 2 147.03 13.01 131.30
CA ASN A 2 145.68 13.22 131.88
C ASN A 2 144.49 13.01 130.91
N ARG A 3 144.75 12.65 129.64
CA ARG A 3 143.70 12.46 128.61
C ARG A 3 143.17 11.03 128.51
N VAL A 4 144.01 10.04 128.86
CA VAL A 4 143.63 8.62 128.82
C VAL A 4 142.71 8.23 129.98
N LEU A 5 142.81 8.93 131.12
CA LEU A 5 141.95 8.67 132.28
C LEU A 5 140.52 9.21 132.14
N SER A 6 140.28 10.24 131.32
CA SER A 6 138.90 10.69 131.04
C SER A 6 138.20 9.76 130.04
N GLU A 7 138.92 9.29 129.01
CA GLU A 7 138.37 8.36 128.02
C GLU A 7 137.95 7.01 128.66
N ILE A 8 138.69 6.52 129.66
CA ILE A 8 138.27 5.30 130.39
C ILE A 8 137.01 5.54 131.23
N LYS A 9 136.87 6.71 131.87
CA LYS A 9 135.65 7.05 132.62
C LYS A 9 134.43 7.22 131.71
N ASP A 10 134.63 7.81 130.53
CA ASP A 10 133.55 7.97 129.55
C ASP A 10 133.10 6.59 129.01
N ILE A 11 134.04 5.68 128.75
CA ILE A 11 133.72 4.30 128.33
C ILE A 11 133.03 3.52 129.46
N GLU A 12 133.45 3.66 130.73
CA GLU A 12 132.78 2.99 131.85
C GLU A 12 131.36 3.53 132.08
N SER A 13 131.14 4.84 131.90
CA SER A 13 129.80 5.45 131.97
C SER A 13 128.90 4.97 130.83
N ALA A 14 129.45 4.82 129.62
CA ALA A 14 128.74 4.28 128.46
C ALA A 14 128.39 2.79 128.66
N ILE A 15 129.24 2.02 129.34
CA ILE A 15 128.96 0.61 129.68
C ILE A 15 127.90 0.49 130.77
N ARG A 16 127.85 1.42 131.75
CA ARG A 16 126.75 1.44 132.74
C ARG A 16 125.42 1.84 132.09
N GLN A 17 125.42 2.81 131.18
CA GLN A 17 124.22 3.16 130.40
C GLN A 17 123.78 2.06 129.44
N SER A 18 124.70 1.28 128.87
CA SER A 18 124.33 0.15 128.01
C SER A 18 123.74 -1.02 128.79
N ARG A 19 124.15 -1.21 130.06
CA ARG A 19 123.60 -2.25 130.94
C ARG A 19 122.17 -1.94 131.40
N ASP A 20 121.83 -0.68 131.66
CA ASP A 20 120.45 -0.26 131.96
C ASP A 20 119.53 -0.40 130.73
N GLY A 21 120.06 -0.18 129.53
CA GLY A 21 119.35 -0.45 128.27
C GLY A 21 118.95 -1.91 128.10
N VAL A 22 119.79 -2.86 128.54
CA VAL A 22 119.48 -4.30 128.47
C VAL A 22 118.36 -4.70 129.44
N GLN A 23 118.32 -4.13 130.65
CA GLN A 23 117.22 -4.40 131.59
C GLN A 23 115.88 -3.82 131.14
N SER A 24 115.88 -2.61 130.57
CA SER A 24 114.69 -2.03 129.93
C SER A 24 114.19 -2.90 128.77
N TYR A 25 115.11 -3.40 127.93
CA TYR A 25 114.78 -4.31 126.84
C TYR A 25 114.21 -5.65 127.32
N LEU A 26 114.75 -6.22 128.39
CA LEU A 26 114.24 -7.48 128.97
C LEU A 26 112.84 -7.30 129.57
N ASN A 27 112.58 -6.21 130.30
CA ASN A 27 111.25 -5.91 130.83
C ASN A 27 110.24 -5.61 129.71
N ALA A 28 110.66 -4.92 128.65
CA ALA A 28 109.83 -4.70 127.46
C ALA A 28 109.53 -6.02 126.74
N LYS A 29 110.50 -6.95 126.67
CA LYS A 29 110.31 -8.27 126.08
C LYS A 29 109.36 -9.15 126.91
N GLU A 30 109.42 -9.07 128.23
CA GLU A 30 108.51 -9.81 129.12
C GLU A 30 107.09 -9.24 129.07
N THR A 31 106.91 -7.91 129.07
CA THR A 31 105.60 -7.28 128.89
C THR A 31 105.02 -7.55 127.51
N LEU A 32 105.84 -7.59 126.46
CA LEU A 32 105.45 -8.04 125.12
C LEU A 32 104.99 -9.50 125.14
N ALA A 33 105.75 -10.41 125.76
CA ALA A 33 105.37 -11.82 125.85
C ALA A 33 104.07 -12.03 126.64
N GLN A 34 103.84 -11.26 127.71
CA GLN A 34 102.57 -11.28 128.45
C GLN A 34 101.41 -10.70 127.61
N ALA A 35 101.65 -9.62 126.85
CA ALA A 35 100.66 -9.06 125.95
C ALA A 35 100.33 -10.03 124.81
N GLU A 36 101.33 -10.66 124.19
CA GLU A 36 101.18 -11.69 123.15
C GLU A 36 100.41 -12.90 123.66
N SER A 37 100.69 -13.36 124.89
CA SER A 37 99.93 -14.43 125.53
C SER A 37 98.46 -14.06 125.72
N ARG A 38 98.18 -12.85 126.21
CA ARG A 38 96.79 -12.36 126.36
C ARG A 38 96.10 -12.23 125.00
N ILE A 39 96.79 -11.70 124.00
CA ILE A 39 96.28 -11.60 122.63
C ILE A 39 95.93 -13.00 122.11
N ARG A 40 96.82 -13.99 122.25
CA ARG A 40 96.54 -15.39 121.85
C ARG A 40 95.33 -15.97 122.57
N THR A 41 95.21 -15.80 123.88
CA THR A 41 94.03 -16.30 124.62
C THR A 41 92.73 -15.65 124.17
N ILE A 42 92.76 -14.36 123.81
CA ILE A 42 91.59 -13.66 123.28
C ILE A 42 91.31 -14.13 121.85
N GLU A 43 92.34 -14.29 121.01
CA GLU A 43 92.23 -14.78 119.62
C GLU A 43 91.70 -16.22 119.57
N GLU A 44 92.07 -17.08 120.52
CA GLU A 44 91.55 -18.44 120.65
C GLU A 44 90.07 -18.46 121.06
N ALA A 45 89.62 -17.54 121.93
CA ALA A 45 88.23 -17.44 122.38
C ALA A 45 87.30 -16.71 121.37
N LEU A 46 87.88 -15.85 120.52
CA LEU A 46 87.15 -15.03 119.55
C LEU A 46 86.30 -15.82 118.54
N PRO A 47 86.78 -16.91 117.90
CA PRO A 47 85.96 -17.69 116.98
C PRO A 47 84.76 -18.36 117.68
N GLU A 48 84.92 -18.81 118.92
CA GLU A 48 83.83 -19.41 119.68
C GLU A 48 82.75 -18.37 120.02
N LEU A 49 83.14 -17.19 120.50
CA LEU A 49 82.21 -16.09 120.75
C LEU A 49 81.51 -15.64 119.45
N ARG A 50 82.23 -15.55 118.33
CA ARG A 50 81.62 -15.24 117.01
C ARG A 50 80.60 -16.30 116.59
N ALA A 51 80.90 -17.58 116.79
CA ALA A 51 79.97 -18.67 116.50
C ALA A 51 78.74 -18.62 117.41
N GLN A 52 78.89 -18.29 118.70
CA GLN A 52 77.79 -18.10 119.63
C GLN A 52 76.93 -16.88 119.24
N THR A 53 77.53 -15.75 118.87
CA THR A 53 76.80 -14.57 118.40
C THR A 53 76.05 -14.86 117.09
N ALA A 54 76.64 -15.59 116.15
CA ALA A 54 75.99 -15.99 114.91
C ALA A 54 74.81 -16.94 115.15
N LYS A 55 74.94 -17.88 116.09
CA LYS A 55 73.83 -18.76 116.52
C LYS A 55 72.68 -17.96 117.14
N LEU A 56 72.98 -16.98 117.99
CA LEU A 56 71.97 -16.13 118.60
C LEU A 56 71.30 -15.19 117.58
N GLN A 57 72.06 -14.64 116.62
CA GLN A 57 71.49 -13.88 115.51
C GLN A 57 70.58 -14.75 114.63
N GLY A 58 71.02 -15.97 114.28
CA GLY A 58 70.19 -16.91 113.54
C GLY A 58 68.91 -17.30 114.29
N ALA A 59 68.98 -17.49 115.61
CA ALA A 59 67.80 -17.74 116.43
C ALA A 59 66.85 -16.53 116.50
N TYR A 60 67.38 -15.30 116.49
CA TYR A 60 66.60 -14.07 116.45
C TYR A 60 65.89 -13.90 115.09
N GLU A 61 66.59 -14.12 113.98
CA GLU A 61 66.00 -14.10 112.63
C GLU A 61 64.93 -15.19 112.48
N LEU A 62 65.21 -16.42 112.94
CA LEU A 62 64.24 -17.52 112.94
C LEU A 62 63.01 -17.22 113.81
N ARG A 63 63.16 -16.48 114.91
CA ARG A 63 62.03 -16.05 115.75
C ARG A 63 61.11 -15.11 114.99
N GLU A 64 61.65 -14.18 114.21
CA GLU A 64 60.83 -13.29 113.38
C GLU A 64 60.02 -14.09 112.36
N TRP A 65 60.64 -15.07 111.69
CA TRP A 65 59.95 -15.97 110.75
C TRP A 65 58.93 -16.88 111.44
N TRP A 66 59.24 -17.41 112.62
CA TRP A 66 58.32 -18.21 113.41
C TRP A 66 57.11 -17.40 113.87
N LEU A 67 57.31 -16.18 114.37
CA LEU A 67 56.23 -15.28 114.75
C LEU A 67 55.37 -14.87 113.55
N LYS A 68 55.96 -14.62 112.37
CA LYS A 68 55.22 -14.40 111.12
C LYS A 68 54.42 -15.63 110.73
N ARG A 69 54.98 -16.82 110.85
CA ARG A 69 54.28 -18.08 110.58
C ARG A 69 53.12 -18.31 111.56
N GLU A 70 53.34 -18.13 112.86
CA GLU A 70 52.28 -18.25 113.89
C GLU A 70 51.19 -17.20 113.69
N MET A 71 51.56 -15.97 113.33
CA MET A 71 50.59 -14.93 112.96
C MET A 71 49.76 -15.33 111.75
N LEU A 72 50.39 -15.84 110.68
CA LEU A 72 49.68 -16.32 109.49
C LEU A 72 48.80 -17.54 109.79
N LEU A 73 49.22 -18.45 110.66
CA LEU A 73 48.41 -19.59 111.11
C LEU A 73 47.24 -19.15 112.00
N ALA A 74 47.44 -18.16 112.86
CA ALA A 74 46.38 -17.59 113.69
C ALA A 74 45.37 -16.79 112.84
N GLU A 75 45.86 -16.03 111.85
CA GLU A 75 45.03 -15.39 110.84
C GLU A 75 44.26 -16.45 110.04
N ASP A 76 44.90 -17.51 109.53
CA ASP A 76 44.22 -18.63 108.83
C ASP A 76 43.16 -19.30 109.72
N ALA A 77 43.45 -19.53 111.00
CA ALA A 77 42.49 -20.10 111.95
C ALA A 77 41.31 -19.16 112.25
N GLU A 78 41.58 -17.85 112.44
CA GLU A 78 40.53 -16.85 112.57
C GLU A 78 39.68 -16.78 111.30
N ILE A 79 40.34 -16.91 110.14
CA ILE A 79 39.70 -16.88 108.84
C ILE A 79 38.74 -18.07 108.69
N ARG A 80 39.22 -19.29 108.97
CA ARG A 80 38.42 -20.52 108.95
C ARG A 80 37.28 -20.52 109.95
N SER A 81 37.45 -19.91 111.12
CA SER A 81 36.41 -19.87 112.16
C SER A 81 35.15 -19.08 111.75
N LYS A 82 35.28 -18.18 110.77
CA LYS A 82 34.20 -17.33 110.28
C LYS A 82 33.55 -17.86 109.00
N LEU A 83 34.16 -18.88 108.37
CA LEU A 83 33.57 -19.61 107.27
C LEU A 83 32.47 -20.55 107.80
N SER A 84 31.39 -20.71 107.03
CA SER A 84 30.29 -21.61 107.38
C SER A 84 30.74 -23.07 107.50
N ASP A 85 31.75 -23.46 106.71
CA ASP A 85 32.47 -24.72 106.84
C ASP A 85 33.97 -24.45 107.07
N PRO A 86 34.51 -24.71 108.27
CA PRO A 86 35.92 -24.48 108.60
C PRO A 86 36.88 -25.48 107.93
N THR A 87 36.36 -26.54 107.30
CA THR A 87 37.15 -27.57 106.61
C THR A 87 37.28 -27.34 105.10
N ALA A 88 36.51 -26.40 104.53
CA ALA A 88 36.55 -26.10 103.11
C ALA A 88 37.91 -25.51 102.67
N PRO A 89 38.38 -25.81 101.45
CA PRO A 89 39.57 -25.18 100.90
C PRO A 89 39.36 -23.67 100.74
N LEU A 90 40.38 -22.88 101.05
CA LEU A 90 40.35 -21.44 100.79
C LEU A 90 40.26 -21.20 99.28
N LEU A 91 39.36 -20.30 98.87
CA LEU A 91 39.18 -19.92 97.47
C LEU A 91 40.46 -19.26 96.93
N ASP A 92 40.74 -19.47 95.64
CA ASP A 92 41.87 -18.81 94.95
C ASP A 92 41.70 -17.28 94.94
N GLU A 93 42.82 -16.54 94.88
CA GLU A 93 42.79 -15.07 94.78
C GLU A 93 42.03 -14.59 93.54
N ASN A 94 42.04 -15.38 92.47
CA ASN A 94 41.31 -15.11 91.23
C ASN A 94 39.86 -15.62 91.23
N ALA A 95 39.42 -16.35 92.27
CA ALA A 95 38.06 -16.91 92.31
C ALA A 95 37.00 -15.81 92.23
N LYS A 96 37.30 -14.62 92.77
CA LYS A 96 36.38 -13.49 92.74
C LYS A 96 36.16 -12.92 91.33
N SER A 97 37.24 -12.70 90.59
CA SER A 97 37.16 -12.22 89.22
C SER A 97 36.59 -13.28 88.28
N ALA A 98 36.96 -14.56 88.48
CA ALA A 98 36.40 -15.69 87.75
C ALA A 98 34.88 -15.80 87.95
N TRP A 99 34.40 -15.63 89.19
CA TRP A 99 32.97 -15.58 89.48
C TRP A 99 32.26 -14.38 88.86
N GLU A 100 32.77 -13.16 89.04
CA GLU A 100 32.17 -11.96 88.45
C GLU A 100 32.08 -12.09 86.92
N GLN A 101 33.11 -12.68 86.30
CA GLN A 101 33.11 -12.99 84.87
C GLN A 101 32.08 -14.06 84.49
N THR A 102 32.00 -15.16 85.24
CA THR A 102 31.04 -16.26 84.96
C THR A 102 29.59 -15.81 85.18
N LYS A 103 29.33 -15.00 86.20
CA LYS A 103 28.04 -14.35 86.45
C LYS A 103 27.64 -13.44 85.30
N LYS A 104 28.58 -12.63 84.81
CA LYS A 104 28.36 -11.79 83.62
C LYS A 104 28.06 -12.65 82.38
N GLN A 105 28.81 -13.73 82.15
CA GLN A 105 28.56 -14.67 81.05
C GLN A 105 27.19 -15.34 81.16
N ARG A 106 26.75 -15.72 82.37
CA ARG A 106 25.40 -16.27 82.63
C ARG A 106 24.33 -15.26 82.25
N ASP A 107 24.45 -14.02 82.73
CA ASP A 107 23.46 -12.98 82.47
C ASP A 107 23.41 -12.61 80.98
N GLU A 108 24.57 -12.59 80.30
CA GLU A 108 24.66 -12.44 78.84
C GLU A 108 24.02 -13.62 78.10
N ALA A 109 24.28 -14.86 78.51
CA ALA A 109 23.69 -16.05 77.90
C ALA A 109 22.17 -16.13 78.09
N HIS A 110 21.66 -15.82 79.28
CA HIS A 110 20.21 -15.73 79.52
C HIS A 110 19.56 -14.56 78.77
N GLY A 111 20.23 -13.42 78.69
CA GLY A 111 19.79 -12.28 77.89
C GLY A 111 19.67 -12.65 76.41
N ASN A 112 20.68 -13.31 75.86
CA ASN A 112 20.69 -13.81 74.48
C ASN A 112 19.59 -14.84 74.23
N LEU A 113 19.43 -15.81 75.13
CA LEU A 113 18.36 -16.81 75.05
C LEU A 113 16.97 -16.16 75.07
N SER A 114 16.72 -15.21 75.97
CA SER A 114 15.43 -14.51 76.04
C SER A 114 15.17 -13.68 74.79
N ALA A 115 16.19 -13.04 74.23
CA ALA A 115 16.08 -12.29 72.98
C ALA A 115 15.71 -13.20 71.79
N ILE A 116 16.38 -14.35 71.65
CA ILE A 116 16.10 -15.33 70.59
C ILE A 116 14.70 -15.94 70.77
N GLN A 117 14.27 -16.25 71.99
CA GLN A 117 12.93 -16.75 72.27
C GLN A 117 11.83 -15.75 71.87
N LYS A 118 12.05 -14.45 72.10
CA LYS A 118 11.13 -13.39 71.64
C LYS A 118 11.07 -13.37 70.12
N GLU A 119 12.21 -13.35 69.43
CA GLU A 119 12.25 -13.40 67.97
C GLU A 119 11.52 -14.63 67.42
N LEU A 120 11.75 -15.81 68.01
CA LEU A 120 11.08 -17.05 67.64
C LEU A 120 9.56 -16.94 67.81
N SER A 121 9.09 -16.36 68.92
CA SER A 121 7.64 -16.14 69.14
C SER A 121 7.04 -15.15 68.16
N GLU A 122 7.77 -14.10 67.78
CA GLU A 122 7.37 -13.11 66.78
C GLU A 122 7.26 -13.78 65.40
N VAL A 123 8.28 -14.52 64.97
CA VAL A 123 8.30 -15.23 63.68
C VAL A 123 7.17 -16.25 63.60
N ARG A 124 6.91 -17.02 64.67
CA ARG A 124 5.76 -17.94 64.75
C ARG A 124 4.44 -17.21 64.60
N SER A 125 4.25 -16.09 65.31
CA SER A 125 3.01 -15.32 65.22
C SER A 125 2.78 -14.71 63.83
N LEU A 126 3.85 -14.32 63.13
CA LEU A 126 3.76 -13.85 61.74
C LEU A 126 3.40 -15.00 60.80
N ARG A 127 3.99 -16.17 61.00
CA ARG A 127 3.71 -17.37 60.21
C ARG A 127 2.27 -17.86 60.35
N GLU A 128 1.72 -17.83 61.56
CA GLU A 128 0.34 -18.25 61.86
C GLU A 128 -0.71 -17.33 61.22
N ARG A 129 -0.39 -16.05 60.98
CA ARG A 129 -1.29 -15.09 60.32
C ARG A 129 -1.41 -15.31 58.82
N LEU A 130 -0.46 -16.01 58.21
CA LEU A 130 -0.46 -16.30 56.78
C LEU A 130 -1.32 -17.55 56.53
N ILE A 131 -2.48 -17.31 55.91
CA ILE A 131 -3.41 -18.36 55.48
C ILE A 131 -3.57 -18.21 53.97
N TRP A 132 -3.50 -19.33 53.26
CA TRP A 132 -3.75 -19.38 51.83
C TRP A 132 -4.59 -20.59 51.43
N ASP A 133 -5.20 -20.50 50.25
CA ASP A 133 -5.99 -21.59 49.66
C ASP A 133 -5.13 -22.39 48.67
N GLU A 134 -4.75 -23.61 49.05
CA GLU A 134 -3.93 -24.51 48.21
C GLU A 134 -4.68 -24.98 46.96
N ALA A 135 -6.02 -25.07 47.01
CA ALA A 135 -6.82 -25.48 45.86
C ALA A 135 -6.83 -24.39 44.78
N LEU A 136 -7.00 -23.13 45.20
CA LEU A 136 -6.88 -21.98 44.30
C LEU A 136 -5.48 -21.90 43.68
N LEU A 137 -4.42 -22.11 44.48
CA LEU A 137 -3.04 -22.15 43.98
C LEU A 137 -2.78 -23.31 43.00
N ALA A 138 -3.40 -24.47 43.21
CA ALA A 138 -3.30 -25.58 42.25
C ALA A 138 -3.88 -25.21 40.87
N SER A 139 -4.84 -24.28 40.83
CA SER A 139 -5.41 -23.74 39.58
C SER A 139 -4.66 -22.54 38.99
N TYR A 140 -3.58 -22.07 39.63
CA TYR A 140 -2.81 -20.90 39.20
C TYR A 140 -2.32 -20.97 37.75
N PRO A 141 -1.74 -22.08 37.24
CA PRO A 141 -1.27 -22.14 35.85
C PRO A 141 -2.39 -21.97 34.83
N GLU A 142 -3.58 -22.47 35.14
CA GLU A 142 -4.76 -22.31 34.27
C GLU A 142 -5.30 -20.88 34.34
N LEU A 143 -5.31 -20.26 35.53
CA LEU A 143 -5.66 -18.84 35.69
C LEU A 143 -4.69 -17.91 34.95
N GLU A 144 -3.39 -18.20 34.96
CA GLU A 144 -2.37 -17.45 34.20
C GLU A 144 -2.57 -17.61 32.68
N ARG A 145 -2.87 -18.83 32.22
CA ARG A 145 -3.23 -19.10 30.83
C ARG A 145 -4.50 -18.34 30.40
N LEU A 146 -5.51 -18.28 31.27
CA LEU A 146 -6.74 -17.54 30.99
C LEU A 146 -6.52 -16.02 31.05
N GLU A 147 -5.72 -15.50 32.00
CA GLU A 147 -5.41 -14.08 32.08
C GLU A 147 -4.62 -13.60 30.86
N SER A 148 -3.63 -14.38 30.40
CA SER A 148 -2.90 -14.06 29.16
C SER A 148 -3.78 -14.12 27.90
N ALA A 149 -4.81 -14.98 27.88
CA ALA A 149 -5.80 -15.04 26.80
C ALA A 149 -6.89 -13.95 26.89
N ARG A 150 -7.05 -13.30 28.04
CA ARG A 150 -8.15 -12.34 28.33
C ARG A 150 -8.19 -11.19 27.34
N GLU A 151 -7.05 -10.51 27.15
CA GLU A 151 -6.96 -9.35 26.26
C GLU A 151 -7.25 -9.73 24.81
N ALA A 152 -6.75 -10.89 24.37
CA ALA A 152 -7.04 -11.41 23.03
C ALA A 152 -8.53 -11.70 22.84
N VAL A 153 -9.24 -12.20 23.85
CA VAL A 153 -10.69 -12.46 23.76
C VAL A 153 -11.51 -11.17 23.77
N ILE A 154 -11.09 -10.14 24.50
CA ILE A 154 -11.71 -8.81 24.45
C ILE A 154 -11.58 -8.23 23.04
N ALA A 155 -10.37 -8.24 22.46
CA ALA A 155 -10.15 -7.81 21.08
C ALA A 155 -11.00 -8.60 20.07
N LYS A 156 -11.12 -9.92 20.23
CA LYS A 156 -11.98 -10.75 19.39
C LYS A 156 -13.47 -10.46 19.54
N ARG A 157 -13.94 -10.04 20.73
CA ARG A 157 -15.32 -9.60 20.95
C ARG A 157 -15.60 -8.29 20.21
N GLU A 158 -14.67 -7.35 20.24
CA GLU A 158 -14.73 -6.08 19.49
C GLU A 158 -14.72 -6.35 17.98
N GLU A 159 -13.77 -7.13 17.48
CA GLU A 159 -13.68 -7.54 16.08
C GLU A 159 -14.98 -8.22 15.62
N ARG A 160 -15.55 -9.10 16.45
CA ARG A 160 -16.83 -9.74 16.14
C ARG A 160 -17.96 -8.71 16.03
N ALA A 161 -18.01 -7.69 16.90
CA ALA A 161 -19.02 -6.64 16.83
C ALA A 161 -18.88 -5.82 15.54
N GLU A 162 -17.65 -5.52 15.12
CA GLU A 162 -17.36 -4.87 13.83
C GLU A 162 -17.81 -5.73 12.64
N LEU A 163 -17.47 -7.02 12.64
CA LEU A 163 -17.89 -7.96 11.59
C LEU A 163 -19.42 -8.15 11.57
N GLU A 164 -20.11 -8.07 12.71
CA GLU A 164 -21.57 -8.10 12.75
C GLU A 164 -22.20 -6.83 12.16
N ALA A 165 -21.58 -5.66 12.36
CA ALA A 165 -22.00 -4.43 11.70
C ALA A 165 -21.75 -4.49 10.19
N GLU A 166 -20.58 -4.95 9.75
CA GLU A 166 -20.26 -5.19 8.33
C GLU A 166 -21.22 -6.20 7.69
N ARG A 167 -21.58 -7.27 8.41
CA ARG A 167 -22.56 -8.25 7.92
C ARG A 167 -23.91 -7.58 7.64
N ARG A 168 -24.38 -6.71 8.53
CA ARG A 168 -25.67 -5.99 8.36
C ARG A 168 -25.64 -5.06 7.15
N THR A 169 -24.55 -4.31 6.95
CA THR A 169 -24.42 -3.42 5.79
C THR A 169 -24.34 -4.20 4.48
N LEU A 170 -23.64 -5.34 4.47
CA LEU A 170 -23.60 -6.25 3.33
C LEU A 170 -24.97 -6.86 3.05
N ASP A 171 -25.70 -7.33 4.07
CA ASP A 171 -27.07 -7.85 3.94
C ASP A 171 -28.00 -6.79 3.32
N GLU A 172 -27.93 -5.54 3.77
CA GLU A 172 -28.70 -4.41 3.22
C GLU A 172 -28.31 -4.11 1.77
N SER A 173 -27.01 -4.12 1.45
CA SER A 173 -26.51 -3.91 0.09
C SER A 173 -27.00 -4.99 -0.87
N VAL A 174 -26.98 -6.26 -0.45
CA VAL A 174 -27.47 -7.40 -1.24
C VAL A 174 -28.97 -7.26 -1.47
N ARG A 175 -29.76 -6.93 -0.43
CA ARG A 175 -31.21 -6.67 -0.60
C ARG A 175 -31.48 -5.52 -1.56
N HIS A 176 -30.70 -4.44 -1.48
CA HIS A 176 -30.84 -3.31 -2.38
C HIS A 176 -30.53 -3.72 -3.84
N ILE A 177 -29.43 -4.45 -4.06
CA ILE A 177 -29.04 -4.96 -5.38
C ILE A 177 -30.12 -5.90 -5.94
N LEU A 178 -30.62 -6.84 -5.14
CA LEU A 178 -31.71 -7.74 -5.54
C LEU A 178 -32.97 -6.95 -5.93
N SER A 179 -33.36 -5.95 -5.14
CA SER A 179 -34.52 -5.10 -5.43
C SER A 179 -34.38 -4.29 -6.72
N ARG A 180 -33.15 -3.89 -7.07
CA ARG A 180 -32.85 -3.15 -8.31
C ARG A 180 -32.87 -4.07 -9.53
N LEU A 181 -32.46 -5.33 -9.39
CA LEU A 181 -32.43 -6.30 -10.49
C LEU A 181 -33.83 -6.85 -10.80
N SER A 182 -34.52 -7.37 -9.79
CA SER A 182 -35.88 -7.91 -9.92
C SER A 182 -36.47 -8.19 -8.55
N GLY A 183 -37.74 -7.81 -8.33
CA GLY A 183 -38.44 -8.14 -7.09
C GLY A 183 -38.66 -9.64 -6.85
N GLN A 184 -38.45 -10.49 -7.88
CA GLN A 184 -38.59 -11.95 -7.79
C GLN A 184 -37.26 -12.67 -7.57
N TRP A 185 -36.13 -11.95 -7.56
CA TRP A 185 -34.82 -12.58 -7.41
C TRP A 185 -34.46 -12.83 -5.95
N GLY A 186 -33.99 -14.04 -5.68
CA GLY A 186 -33.29 -14.40 -4.45
C GLY A 186 -31.78 -14.50 -4.67
N GLU A 187 -31.07 -14.89 -3.60
CA GLU A 187 -29.62 -15.09 -3.64
C GLU A 187 -29.19 -16.22 -4.60
N ALA A 188 -30.04 -17.23 -4.77
CA ALA A 188 -29.77 -18.37 -5.65
C ALA A 188 -29.79 -17.94 -7.12
N GLU A 189 -30.79 -17.15 -7.52
CA GLU A 189 -30.90 -16.59 -8.87
C GLU A 189 -29.72 -15.65 -9.17
N LEU A 190 -29.33 -14.79 -8.22
CA LEU A 190 -28.19 -13.88 -8.38
C LEU A 190 -26.87 -14.63 -8.57
N LEU A 191 -26.67 -15.76 -7.90
CA LEU A 191 -25.47 -16.60 -8.06
C LEU A 191 -25.48 -17.39 -9.37
N ALA A 192 -26.66 -17.83 -9.81
CA ALA A 192 -26.80 -18.51 -11.10
C ALA A 192 -26.57 -17.53 -12.26
N PHE A 193 -27.15 -16.33 -12.18
CA PHE A 193 -27.13 -15.32 -13.23
C PHE A 193 -25.72 -14.76 -13.50
N GLY A 194 -25.26 -14.78 -14.75
CA GLY A 194 -23.99 -14.15 -15.14
C GLY A 194 -22.73 -14.92 -14.76
N SER A 195 -22.86 -16.09 -14.12
CA SER A 195 -21.76 -17.06 -13.92
C SER A 195 -21.38 -17.79 -15.22
N SER A 196 -22.33 -17.92 -16.13
CA SER A 196 -22.12 -18.53 -17.45
C SER A 196 -21.67 -17.47 -18.46
N ALA A 197 -20.49 -17.65 -19.03
CA ALA A 197 -20.05 -16.85 -20.19
C ALA A 197 -21.04 -16.97 -21.37
N ALA A 198 -21.82 -18.07 -21.43
CA ALA A 198 -22.83 -18.27 -22.46
C ALA A 198 -23.96 -17.24 -22.37
N ASP A 199 -24.44 -16.91 -21.16
CA ASP A 199 -25.53 -15.94 -20.98
C ASP A 199 -25.13 -14.53 -21.46
N ARG A 200 -23.87 -14.15 -21.20
CA ARG A 200 -23.33 -12.85 -21.65
C ARG A 200 -23.17 -12.80 -23.15
N GLU A 201 -22.71 -13.89 -23.75
CA GLU A 201 -22.53 -13.99 -25.19
C GLU A 201 -23.87 -14.04 -25.93
N GLU A 202 -24.87 -14.72 -25.38
CA GLU A 202 -26.23 -14.73 -25.90
C GLU A 202 -26.85 -13.33 -25.86
N ALA A 203 -26.77 -12.65 -24.71
CA ALA A 203 -27.24 -11.27 -24.58
C ALA A 203 -26.51 -10.32 -25.54
N ARG A 204 -25.19 -10.46 -25.70
CA ARG A 204 -24.38 -9.68 -26.65
C ARG A 204 -24.81 -9.93 -28.08
N LYS A 205 -25.06 -11.18 -28.47
CA LYS A 205 -25.54 -11.53 -29.83
C LYS A 205 -26.91 -10.94 -30.10
N LEU A 206 -27.83 -11.04 -29.14
CA LEU A 206 -29.16 -10.43 -29.26
C LEU A 206 -29.04 -8.91 -29.40
N GLN A 207 -28.22 -8.25 -28.57
CA GLN A 207 -27.97 -6.81 -28.66
C GLN A 207 -27.36 -6.41 -30.02
N GLN A 208 -26.33 -7.12 -30.48
CA GLN A 208 -25.70 -6.83 -31.78
C GLN A 208 -26.68 -7.02 -32.94
N SER A 209 -27.48 -8.09 -32.92
CA SER A 209 -28.51 -8.32 -33.94
C SER A 209 -29.58 -7.23 -33.91
N TRP A 210 -29.94 -6.74 -32.72
CA TRP A 210 -30.88 -5.63 -32.55
C TRP A 210 -30.33 -4.33 -33.13
N GLU A 211 -29.11 -3.94 -32.74
CA GLU A 211 -28.46 -2.72 -33.23
C GLU A 211 -28.26 -2.76 -34.75
N GLN A 212 -27.94 -3.92 -35.32
CA GLN A 212 -27.77 -4.08 -36.76
C GLN A 212 -29.09 -3.88 -37.51
N GLU A 213 -30.17 -4.52 -37.07
CA GLU A 213 -31.49 -4.37 -37.69
C GLU A 213 -32.08 -2.96 -37.46
N GLU A 214 -31.79 -2.32 -36.32
CA GLU A 214 -32.18 -0.93 -36.06
C GLU A 214 -31.43 0.06 -36.97
N ARG A 215 -30.12 -0.11 -37.15
CA ARG A 215 -29.34 0.69 -38.12
C ARG A 215 -29.84 0.48 -39.55
N ALA A 216 -30.15 -0.75 -39.93
CA ALA A 216 -30.70 -1.07 -41.25
C ALA A 216 -32.09 -0.43 -41.45
N SER A 217 -32.97 -0.49 -40.44
CA SER A 217 -34.26 0.20 -40.44
C SER A 217 -34.12 1.72 -40.63
N VAL A 218 -33.21 2.36 -39.89
CA VAL A 218 -32.94 3.81 -40.04
C VAL A 218 -32.38 4.14 -41.44
N SER A 219 -31.49 3.30 -41.98
CA SER A 219 -30.97 3.45 -43.34
C SER A 219 -32.07 3.40 -44.39
N LEU A 220 -32.92 2.35 -44.37
CA LEU A 220 -34.04 2.21 -45.30
C LEU A 220 -35.05 3.36 -45.15
N GLN A 221 -35.34 3.82 -43.92
CA GLN A 221 -36.20 4.98 -43.71
C GLN A 221 -35.61 6.26 -44.34
N SER A 222 -34.29 6.42 -44.30
CA SER A 222 -33.62 7.55 -44.95
C SER A 222 -33.68 7.47 -46.47
N GLU A 223 -33.57 6.26 -47.03
CA GLU A 223 -33.71 5.97 -48.45
C GLU A 223 -35.14 6.21 -48.93
N LEU A 224 -36.16 5.75 -48.20
CA LEU A 224 -37.56 6.06 -48.48
C LEU A 224 -37.81 7.58 -48.53
N ARG A 225 -37.25 8.33 -47.56
CA ARG A 225 -37.33 9.81 -47.57
C ARG A 225 -36.54 10.44 -48.72
N ARG A 226 -35.47 9.80 -49.19
CA ARG A 226 -34.69 10.26 -50.36
C ARG A 226 -35.49 10.04 -51.64
N PHE A 227 -36.05 8.86 -51.85
CA PHE A 227 -36.88 8.54 -53.02
C PHE A 227 -38.15 9.40 -53.06
N ALA A 228 -38.81 9.61 -51.92
CA ALA A 228 -39.97 10.50 -51.83
C ALA A 228 -39.63 11.93 -52.32
N ARG A 229 -38.49 12.48 -51.87
CA ARG A 229 -38.02 13.80 -52.32
C ARG A 229 -37.64 13.83 -53.79
N GLN A 230 -36.99 12.78 -54.31
CA GLN A 230 -36.63 12.71 -55.73
C GLN A 230 -37.85 12.61 -56.64
N ILE A 231 -38.85 11.81 -56.25
CA ILE A 231 -40.13 11.70 -56.96
C ILE A 231 -40.83 13.07 -56.96
N GLU A 232 -40.94 13.73 -55.80
CA GLU A 232 -41.55 15.05 -55.69
C GLU A 232 -40.86 16.08 -56.60
N VAL A 233 -39.52 16.12 -56.61
CA VAL A 233 -38.76 17.02 -57.50
C VAL A 233 -39.04 16.72 -58.98
N LEU A 234 -39.00 15.45 -59.40
CA LEU A 234 -39.27 15.09 -60.80
C LEU A 234 -40.73 15.31 -61.20
N GLU A 235 -41.67 15.14 -60.28
CA GLU A 235 -43.08 15.47 -60.50
C GLU A 235 -43.27 16.97 -60.67
N THR A 236 -42.63 17.81 -59.83
CA THR A 236 -42.66 19.27 -60.03
C THR A 236 -42.00 19.71 -61.33
N GLU A 237 -40.90 19.07 -61.74
CA GLU A 237 -40.24 19.35 -63.03
C GLU A 237 -41.09 18.90 -64.22
N ARG A 238 -41.78 17.77 -64.10
CA ARG A 238 -42.75 17.29 -65.07
C ARG A 238 -43.93 18.25 -65.19
N ASP A 239 -44.53 18.65 -64.08
CA ASP A 239 -45.68 19.57 -64.05
C ASP A 239 -45.29 20.94 -64.62
N PHE A 240 -44.08 21.42 -64.30
CA PHE A 240 -43.52 22.63 -64.89
C PHE A 240 -43.31 22.48 -66.41
N SER A 241 -42.71 21.38 -66.86
CA SER A 241 -42.50 21.09 -68.28
C SER A 241 -43.82 20.93 -69.03
N GLN A 242 -44.86 20.39 -68.38
CA GLN A 242 -46.20 20.26 -68.93
C GLN A 242 -46.93 21.61 -68.99
N SER A 243 -46.69 22.51 -68.03
CA SER A 243 -47.22 23.88 -68.06
C SER A 243 -46.56 24.78 -69.11
N LEU A 244 -45.30 24.51 -69.44
CA LEU A 244 -44.56 25.18 -70.52
C LEU A 244 -44.83 24.58 -71.89
N ALA A 245 -45.33 23.34 -71.96
CA ALA A 245 -45.77 22.76 -73.21
C ALA A 245 -46.98 23.56 -73.70
N PRO A 246 -46.89 24.24 -74.85
CA PRO A 246 -47.99 25.03 -75.33
C PRO A 246 -49.18 24.11 -75.62
N ASP A 247 -50.31 24.46 -75.02
CA ASP A 247 -51.56 23.71 -75.05
C ASP A 247 -51.92 23.35 -76.52
N GLU A 248 -51.92 22.06 -76.84
CA GLU A 248 -52.21 21.55 -78.20
C GLU A 248 -53.53 22.09 -78.75
N SER A 249 -54.45 22.42 -77.85
CA SER A 249 -55.79 22.89 -78.16
C SER A 249 -55.86 24.37 -78.55
N ILE A 250 -54.87 25.18 -78.18
CA ILE A 250 -54.87 26.64 -78.40
C ILE A 250 -54.00 27.03 -79.62
N LEU A 251 -53.09 26.16 -80.06
CA LEU A 251 -52.20 26.40 -81.20
C LEU A 251 -52.64 25.72 -82.52
N SER A 252 -53.93 25.84 -82.83
CA SER A 252 -54.45 25.69 -84.19
C SER A 252 -55.56 26.72 -84.38
N PRO A 253 -55.47 27.75 -85.27
CA PRO A 253 -54.53 27.99 -86.37
C PRO A 253 -53.99 29.45 -86.43
N SER A 254 -53.39 30.00 -85.36
CA SER A 254 -52.93 31.42 -85.38
C SER A 254 -51.42 31.61 -85.62
N VAL A 255 -50.58 30.62 -85.32
CA VAL A 255 -49.12 30.76 -85.58
C VAL A 255 -48.75 30.41 -87.03
N GLY A 256 -49.69 29.86 -87.79
CA GLY A 256 -49.57 29.67 -89.24
C GLY A 256 -50.33 30.70 -90.08
N SER A 257 -51.11 31.60 -89.47
CA SER A 257 -51.95 32.54 -90.23
C SER A 257 -51.20 33.77 -90.74
N ASP A 258 -50.03 34.08 -90.18
CA ASP A 258 -49.18 35.20 -90.61
C ASP A 258 -48.07 34.75 -91.59
N LEU A 259 -48.00 33.45 -91.89
CA LEU A 259 -47.13 32.95 -92.95
C LEU A 259 -47.80 33.25 -94.30
N PRO A 260 -47.11 33.92 -95.24
CA PRO A 260 -47.68 34.29 -96.54
C PRO A 260 -48.17 33.09 -97.37
N PHE A 261 -47.75 31.87 -97.01
CA PHE A 261 -48.02 30.63 -97.75
C PHE A 261 -49.04 29.69 -97.09
N GLY A 262 -49.61 30.06 -95.94
CA GLY A 262 -50.56 29.21 -95.19
C GLY A 262 -49.90 28.07 -94.39
N PRO A 263 -50.71 27.22 -93.71
CA PRO A 263 -50.20 26.13 -92.88
C PRO A 263 -49.59 24.99 -93.71
N PHE A 264 -48.58 24.34 -93.12
CA PHE A 264 -47.94 23.16 -93.68
C PHE A 264 -48.80 21.91 -93.47
N VAL A 265 -48.99 21.11 -94.53
CA VAL A 265 -49.75 19.85 -94.48
C VAL A 265 -49.04 18.76 -93.67
N PRO A 266 -47.72 18.54 -93.81
CA PRO A 266 -47.02 17.51 -93.04
C PRO A 266 -46.86 17.92 -91.57
N ARG A 267 -47.46 17.15 -90.66
CA ARG A 267 -47.43 17.42 -89.21
C ARG A 267 -46.25 16.78 -88.47
N THR A 268 -45.38 16.04 -89.17
CA THR A 268 -44.21 15.38 -88.56
C THR A 268 -42.93 15.86 -89.25
N LYS A 269 -41.84 15.96 -88.47
CA LYS A 269 -40.51 16.35 -88.99
C LYS A 269 -40.07 15.54 -90.23
N PRO A 270 -40.14 14.20 -90.26
CA PRO A 270 -39.72 13.44 -91.44
C PRO A 270 -40.63 13.68 -92.64
N ALA A 271 -41.94 13.81 -92.44
CA ALA A 271 -42.87 14.09 -93.54
C ALA A 271 -42.68 15.52 -94.09
N LEU A 272 -42.38 16.50 -93.23
CA LEU A 272 -42.10 17.88 -93.63
C LEU A 272 -40.78 18.00 -94.39
N LEU A 273 -39.70 17.35 -93.92
CA LEU A 273 -38.42 17.28 -94.63
C LEU A 273 -38.56 16.59 -95.99
N GLN A 274 -39.29 15.48 -96.06
CA GLN A 274 -39.51 14.75 -97.30
C GLN A 274 -40.32 15.60 -98.29
N ALA A 275 -41.38 16.27 -97.85
CA ALA A 275 -42.16 17.19 -98.68
C ALA A 275 -41.32 18.39 -99.16
N TRP A 276 -40.47 18.95 -98.29
CA TRP A 276 -39.55 20.04 -98.63
C TRP A 276 -38.50 19.62 -99.67
N HIS A 277 -37.85 18.47 -99.49
CA HIS A 277 -36.87 17.94 -100.45
C HIS A 277 -37.53 17.69 -101.82
N ASN A 278 -38.74 17.14 -101.84
CA ASN A 278 -39.49 16.96 -103.08
C ASN A 278 -39.78 18.29 -103.80
N VAL A 279 -40.04 19.37 -103.05
CA VAL A 279 -40.24 20.72 -103.60
C VAL A 279 -38.92 21.33 -104.09
N GLU A 280 -37.83 21.20 -103.33
CA GLU A 280 -36.50 21.68 -103.75
C GLU A 280 -35.98 20.94 -104.99
N ASP A 281 -36.21 19.64 -105.09
CA ASP A 281 -35.82 18.85 -106.27
C ASP A 281 -36.67 19.22 -107.48
N ALA A 282 -38.00 19.38 -107.33
CA ALA A 282 -38.87 19.87 -108.38
C ALA A 282 -38.52 21.30 -108.83
N ARG A 283 -38.06 22.16 -107.89
CA ARG A 283 -37.56 23.50 -108.19
C ARG A 283 -36.28 23.42 -109.03
N ARG A 284 -35.30 22.61 -108.62
CA ARG A 284 -34.03 22.45 -109.35
C ARG A 284 -34.28 21.92 -110.76
N GLU A 285 -35.22 21.00 -110.92
CA GLU A 285 -35.63 20.50 -112.24
C GLU A 285 -36.29 21.58 -113.09
N PHE A 286 -37.18 22.39 -112.50
CA PHE A 286 -37.78 23.56 -113.15
C PHE A 286 -36.75 24.63 -113.56
N GLU A 287 -35.76 24.94 -112.70
CA GLU A 287 -34.68 25.89 -112.99
C GLU A 287 -33.71 25.37 -114.05
N ARG A 288 -33.40 24.07 -114.06
CA ARG A 288 -32.64 23.43 -115.15
C ARG A 288 -33.39 23.54 -116.48
N ALA A 289 -34.71 23.31 -116.48
CA ALA A 289 -35.54 23.47 -117.67
C ALA A 289 -35.69 24.94 -118.11
N ARG A 290 -35.57 25.91 -117.18
CA ARG A 290 -35.62 27.36 -117.47
C ARG A 290 -34.27 27.91 -117.95
N SER A 291 -33.16 27.45 -117.41
CA SER A 291 -31.80 27.96 -117.72
C SER A 291 -31.32 27.53 -119.11
N THR A 292 -31.91 26.50 -119.72
CA THR A 292 -31.69 26.11 -121.12
C THR A 292 -32.29 27.11 -122.14
N LEU A 293 -33.11 28.09 -121.72
CA LEU A 293 -33.74 29.11 -122.58
C LEU A 293 -32.89 30.37 -122.86
N ARG A 294 -31.72 30.55 -122.24
CA ARG A 294 -30.93 31.80 -122.36
C ARG A 294 -29.74 31.64 -123.33
N PRO A 295 -29.72 32.29 -124.53
CA PRO A 295 -28.56 32.24 -125.41
C PRO A 295 -27.35 32.95 -124.78
N SER A 296 -26.27 32.20 -124.61
CA SER A 296 -25.00 32.69 -124.04
C SER A 296 -24.31 33.63 -125.02
N ARG A 297 -24.35 34.93 -124.73
CA ARG A 297 -23.53 35.96 -125.41
C ARG A 297 -22.07 35.82 -124.93
N PRO A 298 -21.08 35.81 -125.84
CA PRO A 298 -19.71 35.43 -125.52
C PRO A 298 -18.91 36.47 -124.72
N LYS A 299 -17.96 35.91 -123.97
CA LYS A 299 -16.96 36.48 -123.08
C LYS A 299 -16.25 37.74 -123.60
N TYR A 300 -16.10 38.74 -122.73
CA TYR A 300 -14.86 39.50 -122.61
C TYR A 300 -14.31 39.43 -121.18
N SER A 301 -13.05 39.03 -121.14
CA SER A 301 -12.17 38.85 -120.00
C SER A 301 -11.61 40.16 -119.45
N ARG A 302 -11.47 40.26 -118.12
CA ARG A 302 -10.29 40.80 -117.40
C ARG A 302 -10.50 40.54 -115.90
N VAL A 303 -9.85 39.53 -115.31
CA VAL A 303 -8.47 39.50 -114.81
C VAL A 303 -8.30 40.35 -113.53
N HIS A 304 -8.16 39.61 -112.43
CA HIS A 304 -7.45 39.85 -111.16
C HIS A 304 -7.65 41.19 -110.41
N LYS A 305 -8.04 41.09 -109.13
CA LYS A 305 -7.07 41.12 -108.02
C LYS A 305 -7.66 40.67 -106.69
N ASN A 306 -6.72 40.22 -105.87
CA ASN A 306 -6.82 39.51 -104.60
C ASN A 306 -7.32 40.37 -103.42
N ALA A 307 -7.45 39.65 -102.29
CA ALA A 307 -7.53 40.10 -100.90
C ALA A 307 -8.93 40.59 -100.52
N GLY A 308 -9.66 39.95 -99.61
CA GLY A 308 -9.27 39.08 -98.50
C GLY A 308 -9.78 39.76 -97.25
N GLN A 309 -10.76 39.16 -96.56
CA GLN A 309 -10.85 39.17 -95.10
C GLN A 309 -12.06 38.37 -94.62
N ALA A 310 -11.74 37.26 -93.97
CA ALA A 310 -12.34 36.82 -92.71
C ALA A 310 -13.87 36.71 -92.65
N GLY A 311 -14.39 35.61 -93.21
CA GLY A 311 -15.63 35.02 -92.72
C GLY A 311 -15.44 34.52 -91.29
N LYS A 312 -16.16 35.14 -90.35
CA LYS A 312 -16.37 34.65 -88.98
C LYS A 312 -17.68 33.83 -88.99
N ALA A 313 -17.58 32.54 -89.29
CA ALA A 313 -18.55 31.53 -88.89
C ALA A 313 -17.84 30.74 -87.77
N ASN A 314 -18.15 30.94 -86.49
CA ASN A 314 -19.38 30.47 -85.84
C ASN A 314 -19.80 29.08 -86.33
N GLY A 315 -19.07 28.09 -85.83
CA GLY A 315 -19.44 26.68 -85.83
C GLY A 315 -19.18 26.11 -84.44
N ASN A 316 -20.02 26.49 -83.47
CA ASN A 316 -20.14 25.79 -82.20
C ASN A 316 -20.60 24.36 -82.49
N SER A 317 -19.67 23.41 -82.42
CA SER A 317 -19.99 22.00 -82.23
C SER A 317 -19.66 21.62 -80.78
N PRO A 318 -20.64 21.14 -79.99
CA PRO A 318 -20.40 20.75 -78.60
C PRO A 318 -19.84 19.32 -78.59
N ARG A 319 -18.53 19.18 -78.42
CA ARG A 319 -17.89 17.87 -78.17
C ARG A 319 -16.78 17.96 -77.13
N TYR A 320 -17.09 18.47 -75.94
CA TYR A 320 -16.26 18.31 -74.74
C TYR A 320 -17.12 18.36 -73.48
N VAL A 321 -17.76 17.24 -73.10
CA VAL A 321 -18.37 17.11 -71.76
C VAL A 321 -17.96 15.81 -71.06
N ILE A 322 -17.49 14.78 -71.76
CA ILE A 322 -17.25 13.46 -71.13
C ILE A 322 -15.83 13.33 -70.53
N ALA A 323 -14.94 14.31 -70.70
CA ALA A 323 -13.60 14.28 -70.09
C ALA A 323 -13.50 14.97 -68.71
N GLY A 324 -14.55 15.67 -68.25
CA GLY A 324 -14.52 16.43 -66.99
C GLY A 324 -14.94 15.65 -65.75
N VAL A 325 -15.74 14.58 -65.89
CA VAL A 325 -16.39 13.90 -64.75
C VAL A 325 -15.47 12.86 -64.09
N LEU A 326 -14.51 12.29 -64.82
CA LEU A 326 -13.55 11.31 -64.26
C LEU A 326 -12.35 11.95 -63.54
N GLY A 327 -12.09 13.25 -63.73
CA GLY A 327 -11.03 13.97 -63.01
C GLY A 327 -11.43 14.41 -61.60
N VAL A 328 -12.72 14.68 -61.36
CA VAL A 328 -13.20 15.20 -60.07
C VAL A 328 -13.37 14.08 -59.03
N THR A 329 -13.69 12.86 -59.45
CA THR A 329 -13.80 11.71 -58.52
C THR A 329 -12.45 11.22 -57.99
N ALA A 330 -11.35 11.42 -58.73
CA ALA A 330 -10.01 11.04 -58.29
C ALA A 330 -9.44 11.94 -57.17
N VAL A 331 -9.95 13.17 -57.03
CA VAL A 331 -9.49 14.14 -56.01
C VAL A 331 -10.34 14.09 -54.73
N ALA A 332 -11.60 13.66 -54.79
CA ALA A 332 -12.51 13.64 -53.64
C ALA A 332 -12.42 12.36 -52.78
N MET A 333 -11.91 11.25 -53.33
CA MET A 333 -11.87 9.95 -52.64
C MET A 333 -10.99 9.92 -51.36
N PRO A 334 -9.80 10.57 -51.30
CA PRO A 334 -8.96 10.53 -50.09
C PRO A 334 -9.57 11.28 -48.89
N PHE A 335 -10.49 12.21 -49.14
CA PHE A 335 -11.10 13.04 -48.09
C PHE A 335 -12.31 12.38 -47.41
N LEU A 336 -12.90 11.33 -47.98
CA LEU A 336 -14.09 10.64 -47.43
C LEU A 336 -13.74 9.39 -46.60
N LEU A 337 -12.49 8.91 -46.63
CA LEU A 337 -12.05 7.71 -45.91
C LEU A 337 -11.16 8.02 -44.69
N ASN A 338 -11.16 9.28 -44.23
CA ASN A 338 -10.25 9.78 -43.20
C ASN A 338 -10.92 9.87 -41.82
N GLU A 339 -11.46 8.75 -41.32
CA GLU A 339 -12.06 8.71 -39.98
C GLU A 339 -11.33 7.82 -38.96
N GLU A 340 -10.36 7.00 -39.35
CA GLU A 340 -9.46 6.31 -38.38
C GLU A 340 -8.12 5.98 -39.05
N GLY A 341 -7.02 6.45 -38.45
CA GLY A 341 -5.72 6.61 -39.11
C GLY A 341 -5.02 5.31 -39.52
N ASP A 342 -4.90 5.11 -40.83
CA ASP A 342 -3.66 4.86 -41.61
C ASP A 342 -4.06 4.56 -43.07
N ILE A 343 -3.74 5.45 -44.02
CA ILE A 343 -4.12 5.26 -45.43
C ILE A 343 -3.05 4.42 -46.15
N PRO A 344 -3.40 3.24 -46.72
CA PRO A 344 -2.43 2.40 -47.41
C PRO A 344 -1.94 3.06 -48.72
N PHE A 345 -0.62 2.99 -48.98
CA PHE A 345 0.07 3.48 -50.20
C PHE A 345 -0.61 3.06 -51.52
N LEU A 346 -1.34 1.94 -51.52
CA LEU A 346 -2.12 1.43 -52.64
C LEU A 346 -3.21 2.40 -53.14
N ALA A 347 -3.80 3.23 -52.26
CA ALA A 347 -4.81 4.21 -52.66
C ALA A 347 -4.23 5.32 -53.57
N TYR A 348 -2.98 5.73 -53.34
CA TYR A 348 -2.30 6.73 -54.16
C TYR A 348 -1.86 6.16 -55.53
N ALA A 349 -1.52 4.88 -55.61
CA ALA A 349 -1.10 4.25 -56.86
C ALA A 349 -2.25 4.15 -57.90
N ILE A 350 -3.48 3.90 -57.43
CA ILE A 350 -4.65 3.74 -58.31
C ILE A 350 -5.08 5.08 -58.93
N SER A 351 -4.96 6.20 -58.21
CA SER A 351 -5.34 7.52 -58.76
C SER A 351 -4.40 8.01 -59.87
N VAL A 352 -3.10 7.70 -59.77
CA VAL A 352 -2.10 8.04 -60.79
C VAL A 352 -2.31 7.24 -62.08
N CYS A 353 -2.68 5.95 -61.98
CA CYS A 353 -2.98 5.12 -63.16
C CYS A 353 -4.22 5.60 -63.93
N LEU A 354 -5.26 6.09 -63.25
CA LEU A 354 -6.47 6.61 -63.89
C LEU A 354 -6.21 7.94 -64.64
N LEU A 355 -5.31 8.79 -64.15
CA LEU A 355 -4.93 10.03 -64.83
C LEU A 355 -4.16 9.77 -66.13
N LEU A 356 -3.26 8.78 -66.16
CA LEU A 356 -2.49 8.45 -67.36
C LEU A 356 -3.35 7.81 -68.47
N LEU A 357 -4.38 7.04 -68.10
CA LEU A 357 -5.27 6.40 -69.07
C LEU A 357 -6.12 7.44 -69.84
N SER A 358 -6.61 8.48 -69.17
CA SER A 358 -7.45 9.51 -69.80
C SER A 358 -6.69 10.37 -70.83
N ALA A 359 -5.40 10.65 -70.61
CA ALA A 359 -4.57 11.40 -71.55
C ALA A 359 -4.30 10.64 -72.87
N SER A 360 -4.27 9.31 -72.83
CA SER A 360 -3.95 8.47 -74.00
C SER A 360 -5.06 8.42 -75.06
N ILE A 361 -6.32 8.54 -74.64
CA ILE A 361 -7.50 8.42 -75.54
C ILE A 361 -7.69 9.70 -76.38
N ALA A 362 -7.28 10.86 -75.87
CA ALA A 362 -7.43 12.14 -76.56
C ALA A 362 -6.52 12.29 -77.80
N ILE A 363 -5.36 11.62 -77.82
CA ILE A 363 -4.37 11.73 -78.90
C ILE A 363 -4.76 10.88 -80.12
N MET A 364 -5.60 9.85 -79.94
CA MET A 364 -5.91 8.88 -80.99
C MET A 364 -7.03 9.34 -81.96
N VAL A 365 -7.85 10.32 -81.56
CA VAL A 365 -9.04 10.76 -82.32
C VAL A 365 -8.73 11.88 -83.33
N SER A 366 -7.58 12.56 -83.23
CA SER A 366 -7.25 13.71 -84.08
C SER A 366 -6.62 13.36 -85.45
N ARG A 367 -6.57 12.08 -85.83
CA ARG A 367 -5.73 11.61 -86.96
C ARG A 367 -6.43 11.02 -88.19
N ARG A 368 -7.72 11.27 -88.43
CA ARG A 368 -8.42 10.73 -89.63
C ARG A 368 -9.42 11.71 -90.28
N ARG A 369 -9.05 12.29 -91.43
CA ARG A 369 -9.80 12.25 -92.72
C ARG A 369 -9.32 13.34 -93.70
N ALA A 370 -8.73 12.89 -94.80
CA ALA A 370 -8.57 13.56 -96.08
C ALA A 370 -8.96 12.56 -97.20
N ASP A 371 -9.18 13.07 -98.41
CA ASP A 371 -9.34 12.39 -99.70
C ASP A 371 -10.76 11.92 -100.10
N ASN A 372 -11.38 12.62 -101.05
CA ASN A 372 -11.30 12.39 -102.52
C ASN A 372 -12.57 12.95 -103.20
N GLU A 373 -12.47 13.80 -104.24
CA GLU A 373 -12.27 13.44 -105.68
C GLU A 373 -13.42 12.54 -106.20
N ASP A 374 -14.03 12.70 -107.37
CA ASP A 374 -13.76 13.52 -108.56
C ASP A 374 -14.92 13.28 -109.55
N ARG A 375 -15.04 14.12 -110.59
CA ARG A 375 -15.60 13.80 -111.93
C ARG A 375 -17.10 13.45 -112.06
N SER A 376 -17.80 13.69 -113.17
CA SER A 376 -17.43 13.95 -114.57
C SER A 376 -18.55 14.68 -115.30
N ALA A 377 -18.16 15.61 -116.17
CA ALA A 377 -18.95 16.17 -117.26
C ALA A 377 -19.03 15.21 -118.45
N THR A 378 -20.13 15.23 -119.21
CA THR A 378 -20.33 14.96 -120.66
C THR A 378 -21.82 14.66 -120.89
N GLN A 379 -22.52 14.92 -121.99
CA GLN A 379 -22.35 15.57 -123.30
C GLN A 379 -23.68 15.34 -124.05
N GLN A 380 -23.88 16.00 -125.20
CA GLN A 380 -24.93 15.79 -126.23
C GLN A 380 -26.21 16.63 -126.03
N ASP A 381 -26.34 17.75 -126.74
CA ASP A 381 -26.64 17.96 -128.18
C ASP A 381 -28.11 17.69 -128.51
N ILE A 382 -28.92 18.76 -128.56
CA ILE A 382 -29.37 19.44 -129.80
C ILE A 382 -30.26 18.53 -130.65
N ALA A 383 -31.48 18.36 -130.19
CA ALA A 383 -32.68 18.24 -131.01
C ALA A 383 -33.83 18.32 -130.02
N GLU A 384 -34.49 19.48 -129.80
CA GLU A 384 -35.77 19.55 -129.08
C GLU A 384 -36.37 20.98 -128.92
N SER A 385 -36.10 21.95 -129.81
CA SER A 385 -36.61 23.33 -129.62
C SER A 385 -38.14 23.52 -129.69
N GLU A 386 -38.92 22.44 -129.85
CA GLU A 386 -40.37 22.41 -129.61
C GLU A 386 -40.80 21.55 -128.39
N GLN A 387 -39.99 20.59 -127.89
CA GLN A 387 -40.24 19.89 -126.60
C GLN A 387 -39.72 20.68 -125.39
N TYR A 388 -38.89 21.71 -125.59
CA TYR A 388 -38.40 22.55 -124.50
C TYR A 388 -39.49 23.45 -123.89
N ILE A 389 -40.45 23.96 -124.68
CA ILE A 389 -41.58 24.76 -124.15
C ILE A 389 -42.59 23.88 -123.41
N THR A 390 -42.75 22.60 -123.79
CA THR A 390 -43.62 21.63 -123.08
C THR A 390 -42.97 21.09 -121.81
N SER A 391 -41.65 20.85 -121.80
CA SER A 391 -40.91 20.41 -120.61
C SER A 391 -40.95 21.44 -119.48
N VAL A 392 -40.82 22.74 -119.78
CA VAL A 392 -40.96 23.82 -118.78
C VAL A 392 -42.36 23.81 -118.15
N ARG A 393 -43.43 23.61 -118.94
CA ARG A 393 -44.81 23.51 -118.42
C ARG A 393 -45.06 22.24 -117.61
N ILE A 394 -44.41 21.12 -117.95
CA ILE A 394 -44.51 19.85 -117.19
C ILE A 394 -43.83 20.00 -115.83
N HIS A 395 -42.59 20.51 -115.79
CA HIS A 395 -41.87 20.74 -114.55
C HIS A 395 -42.53 21.83 -113.69
N GLN A 396 -43.19 22.82 -114.31
CA GLN A 396 -44.02 23.79 -113.62
C GLN A 396 -45.22 23.14 -112.90
N LYS A 397 -45.92 22.20 -113.56
CA LYS A 397 -47.02 21.44 -112.95
C LYS A 397 -46.52 20.53 -111.82
N GLN A 398 -45.40 19.86 -112.02
CA GLN A 398 -44.78 19.00 -111.01
C GLN A 398 -44.37 19.81 -109.76
N LEU A 399 -43.76 20.98 -109.95
CA LEU A 399 -43.44 21.89 -108.85
C LEU A 399 -44.70 22.32 -108.08
N ASN A 400 -45.78 22.65 -108.79
CA ASN A 400 -47.06 23.02 -108.18
C ASN A 400 -47.72 21.85 -107.44
N ASP A 401 -47.68 20.63 -107.99
CA ASP A 401 -48.18 19.43 -107.33
C ASP A 401 -47.37 19.06 -106.08
N LYS A 402 -46.06 19.29 -106.08
CA LYS A 402 -45.22 19.13 -104.88
C LYS A 402 -45.46 20.24 -103.86
N LEU A 403 -45.72 21.46 -104.30
CA LEU A 403 -46.15 22.55 -103.42
C LEU A 403 -47.49 22.26 -102.74
N ARG A 404 -48.45 21.65 -103.46
CA ARG A 404 -49.72 21.14 -102.92
C ARG A 404 -49.54 20.06 -101.85
N GLN A 405 -48.45 19.29 -101.90
CA GLN A 405 -48.14 18.31 -100.86
C GLN A 405 -47.51 18.94 -99.62
N LEU A 406 -46.89 20.12 -99.75
CA LEU A 406 -46.22 20.83 -98.67
C LEU A 406 -47.16 21.82 -97.96
N LEU A 407 -48.00 22.53 -98.72
CA LEU A 407 -48.82 23.66 -98.26
C LEU A 407 -50.31 23.40 -98.49
N GLU A 408 -51.14 23.80 -97.54
CA GLU A 408 -52.60 23.70 -97.64
C GLU A 408 -53.16 24.72 -98.67
N HIS A 409 -52.48 25.86 -98.82
CA HIS A 409 -52.82 26.91 -99.79
C HIS A 409 -51.77 27.01 -100.90
N ALA A 410 -51.52 25.89 -101.59
CA ALA A 410 -50.50 25.86 -102.63
C ALA A 410 -50.84 26.69 -103.88
N GLU A 411 -52.12 27.04 -104.12
CA GLU A 411 -52.51 27.83 -105.29
C GLU A 411 -52.13 29.31 -105.16
N THR A 412 -52.18 29.87 -103.95
CA THR A 412 -51.71 31.22 -103.66
C THR A 412 -50.19 31.30 -103.64
N ALA A 413 -49.52 30.31 -103.03
CA ALA A 413 -48.06 30.19 -103.05
C ALA A 413 -47.53 30.00 -104.48
N ALA A 414 -48.15 29.13 -105.29
CA ALA A 414 -47.74 28.90 -106.68
C ALA A 414 -47.94 30.15 -107.57
N ALA A 415 -48.93 31.01 -107.27
CA ALA A 415 -49.14 32.26 -108.00
C ALA A 415 -48.04 33.30 -107.72
N GLU A 416 -47.51 33.37 -106.50
CA GLU A 416 -46.36 34.24 -106.16
C GLU A 416 -45.02 33.64 -106.60
N LEU A 417 -44.88 32.32 -106.54
CA LEU A 417 -43.62 31.63 -106.79
C LEU A 417 -43.40 31.28 -108.26
N VAL A 418 -44.44 31.18 -109.08
CA VAL A 418 -44.28 30.75 -110.46
C VAL A 418 -44.65 31.90 -111.40
N PRO A 419 -43.69 32.75 -111.80
CA PRO A 419 -43.97 33.89 -112.66
C PRO A 419 -44.50 33.42 -114.02
N VAL A 420 -45.66 33.95 -114.41
CA VAL A 420 -46.17 33.84 -115.78
C VAL A 420 -45.22 34.63 -116.68
N LEU A 421 -44.49 33.94 -117.57
CA LEU A 421 -43.57 34.55 -118.53
C LEU A 421 -44.30 35.64 -119.36
N PRO A 422 -43.95 36.93 -119.22
CA PRO A 422 -44.48 37.97 -120.10
C PRO A 422 -43.73 37.93 -121.44
N GLU A 423 -44.48 37.89 -122.55
CA GLU A 423 -43.97 37.82 -123.93
C GLU A 423 -43.39 39.16 -124.45
N THR A 424 -42.92 40.06 -123.58
CA THR A 424 -42.51 41.42 -123.96
C THR A 424 -41.01 41.66 -123.82
N ASP A 425 -40.40 42.10 -124.92
CA ASP A 425 -38.98 42.35 -125.24
C ASP A 425 -38.28 43.47 -124.43
N SER A 426 -38.49 43.54 -123.09
CA SER A 426 -37.78 44.49 -122.23
C SER A 426 -36.71 43.81 -121.36
N ASP A 427 -35.46 43.90 -121.80
CA ASP A 427 -34.26 43.31 -121.18
C ASP A 427 -33.99 43.80 -119.72
N ASP A 428 -34.65 44.88 -119.25
CA ASP A 428 -34.55 45.38 -117.87
C ASP A 428 -35.55 44.71 -116.89
N ALA A 429 -36.62 44.07 -117.39
CA ALA A 429 -37.59 43.37 -116.53
C ALA A 429 -37.06 41.99 -116.07
N ALA A 430 -36.22 41.31 -116.85
CA ALA A 430 -35.77 39.95 -116.53
C ALA A 430 -34.84 39.87 -115.29
N ILE A 431 -34.18 40.98 -114.90
CA ILE A 431 -33.25 41.03 -113.75
C ILE A 431 -34.02 41.31 -112.45
N SER A 432 -35.01 42.20 -112.46
CA SER A 432 -35.78 42.56 -111.26
C SER A 432 -36.71 41.45 -110.75
N TYR A 433 -37.13 40.52 -111.61
CA TYR A 433 -38.03 39.41 -111.24
C TYR A 433 -37.29 38.15 -110.74
N GLY A 434 -35.98 38.03 -111.00
CA GLY A 434 -35.16 36.96 -110.41
C GLY A 434 -34.99 37.16 -108.91
N ASP A 435 -34.74 38.40 -108.50
CA ASP A 435 -34.53 38.78 -107.10
C ASP A 435 -35.80 38.63 -106.24
N THR A 436 -36.99 38.87 -106.80
CA THR A 436 -38.26 38.68 -106.06
C THR A 436 -38.61 37.21 -105.90
N PHE A 437 -38.40 36.37 -106.92
CA PHE A 437 -38.61 34.93 -106.83
C PHE A 437 -37.69 34.28 -105.78
N ASP A 438 -36.41 34.63 -105.79
CA ASP A 438 -35.46 34.11 -104.79
C ASP A 438 -35.78 34.62 -103.37
N ALA A 439 -36.31 35.84 -103.22
CA ALA A 439 -36.75 36.36 -101.92
C ALA A 439 -37.96 35.59 -101.36
N VAL A 440 -39.00 35.34 -102.16
CA VAL A 440 -40.19 34.55 -101.75
C VAL A 440 -39.79 33.11 -101.41
N TRP A 441 -38.82 32.55 -102.13
CA TRP A 441 -38.27 31.23 -101.81
C TRP A 441 -37.40 31.17 -100.56
N GLN A 442 -36.61 32.21 -100.30
CA GLN A 442 -35.91 32.34 -99.02
C GLN A 442 -36.90 32.46 -97.86
N GLN A 443 -38.03 33.14 -98.06
CA GLN A 443 -39.12 33.21 -97.08
C GLN A 443 -39.77 31.84 -96.85
N LEU A 444 -40.09 31.07 -97.90
CA LEU A 444 -40.63 29.72 -97.69
C LEU A 444 -39.60 28.80 -97.02
N ARG A 445 -38.34 28.85 -97.43
CA ARG A 445 -37.26 28.09 -96.78
C ARG A 445 -37.15 28.46 -95.29
N GLY A 446 -37.22 29.76 -94.97
CA GLY A 446 -37.23 30.25 -93.60
C GLY A 446 -38.44 29.74 -92.80
N ALA A 447 -39.62 29.76 -93.40
CA ALA A 447 -40.86 29.25 -92.79
C ALA A 447 -40.81 27.73 -92.54
N VAL A 448 -40.29 26.96 -93.50
CA VAL A 448 -40.10 25.51 -93.36
C VAL A 448 -39.06 25.21 -92.28
N HIS A 449 -37.93 25.92 -92.24
CA HIS A 449 -36.95 25.75 -91.18
C HIS A 449 -37.49 26.15 -89.80
N GLY A 450 -38.25 27.24 -89.70
CA GLY A 450 -38.92 27.63 -88.47
C GLY A 450 -39.94 26.58 -88.00
N GLN A 451 -40.71 26.00 -88.91
CA GLN A 451 -41.65 24.92 -88.59
C GLN A 451 -40.91 23.62 -88.18
N LEU A 452 -39.79 23.30 -88.84
CA LEU A 452 -38.94 22.17 -88.47
C LEU A 452 -38.32 22.36 -87.08
N GLU A 453 -37.89 23.57 -86.74
CA GLU A 453 -37.36 23.92 -85.42
C GLU A 453 -38.45 23.78 -84.34
N GLN A 454 -39.67 24.27 -84.59
CA GLN A 454 -40.82 24.08 -83.70
C GLN A 454 -41.18 22.60 -83.51
N LEU A 455 -41.24 21.81 -84.59
CA LEU A 455 -41.51 20.37 -84.51
C LEU A 455 -40.38 19.62 -83.79
N GLU A 456 -39.13 20.06 -83.94
CA GLU A 456 -37.98 19.50 -83.24
C GLU A 456 -37.99 19.85 -81.74
N GLU A 457 -38.34 21.08 -81.39
CA GLU A 457 -38.50 21.52 -80.01
C GLU A 457 -39.66 20.79 -79.32
N ARG A 458 -40.76 20.58 -80.04
CA ARG A 458 -41.88 19.74 -79.61
C ARG A 458 -41.49 18.29 -79.38
N ASN A 459 -40.77 17.67 -80.32
CA ASN A 459 -40.27 16.30 -80.17
C ASN A 459 -39.28 16.19 -79.00
N ARG A 460 -38.42 17.19 -78.79
CA ARG A 460 -37.52 17.26 -77.63
C ARG A 460 -38.30 17.38 -76.33
N ALA A 461 -39.35 18.20 -76.28
CA ALA A 461 -40.21 18.34 -75.10
C ALA A 461 -40.96 17.04 -74.79
N GLN A 462 -41.53 16.38 -75.80
CA GLN A 462 -42.19 15.08 -75.64
C GLN A 462 -41.23 13.98 -75.20
N SER A 463 -40.03 13.91 -75.78
CA SER A 463 -38.99 12.97 -75.38
C SER A 463 -38.56 13.20 -73.93
N LYS A 464 -38.38 14.46 -73.51
CA LYS A 464 -38.07 14.81 -72.12
C LYS A 464 -39.21 14.41 -71.17
N GLN A 465 -40.46 14.62 -71.57
CA GLN A 465 -41.62 14.24 -70.76
C GLN A 465 -41.72 12.72 -70.59
N GLN A 466 -41.47 11.96 -71.67
CA GLN A 466 -41.41 10.49 -71.62
C GLN A 466 -40.27 10.02 -70.72
N GLU A 467 -39.07 10.61 -70.85
CA GLU A 467 -37.91 10.29 -70.01
C GLU A 467 -38.19 10.59 -68.53
N LEU A 468 -38.78 11.76 -68.21
CA LEU A 468 -39.19 12.09 -66.83
C LEU A 468 -40.25 11.11 -66.30
N GLN A 469 -41.21 10.71 -67.13
CA GLN A 469 -42.24 9.75 -66.73
C GLN A 469 -41.66 8.36 -66.46
N GLU A 470 -40.81 7.87 -67.35
CA GLU A 470 -40.09 6.60 -67.18
C GLU A 470 -39.25 6.65 -65.90
N ARG A 471 -38.52 7.75 -65.69
CA ARG A 471 -37.69 7.93 -64.48
C ARG A 471 -38.52 7.95 -63.19
N VAL A 472 -39.67 8.62 -63.20
CA VAL A 472 -40.59 8.61 -62.05
C VAL A 472 -41.14 7.19 -61.79
N GLN A 473 -41.46 6.43 -62.85
CA GLN A 473 -41.92 5.04 -62.71
C GLN A 473 -40.83 4.14 -62.15
N GLU A 474 -39.58 4.28 -62.62
CA GLU A 474 -38.42 3.57 -62.09
C GLU A 474 -38.21 3.86 -60.60
N LEU A 475 -38.20 5.13 -60.19
CA LEU A 475 -38.04 5.51 -58.78
C LEU A 475 -39.18 5.00 -57.90
N ARG A 476 -40.41 4.92 -58.42
CA ARG A 476 -41.55 4.32 -57.69
C ARG A 476 -41.35 2.82 -57.50
N MET A 477 -40.88 2.10 -58.52
CA MET A 477 -40.55 0.68 -58.39
C MET A 477 -39.43 0.43 -57.38
N GLU A 478 -38.37 1.25 -57.40
CA GLU A 478 -37.29 1.20 -56.41
C GLU A 478 -37.81 1.51 -55.00
N ARG A 479 -38.67 2.53 -54.84
CA ARG A 479 -39.29 2.86 -53.56
C ARG A 479 -40.12 1.70 -53.01
N ASP A 480 -40.93 1.06 -53.84
CA ASP A 480 -41.78 -0.07 -53.43
C ASP A 480 -40.95 -1.30 -53.04
N LEU A 481 -39.79 -1.51 -53.64
CA LEU A 481 -38.82 -2.53 -53.22
C LEU A 481 -38.25 -2.21 -51.83
N VAL A 482 -37.77 -0.98 -51.61
CA VAL A 482 -37.26 -0.54 -50.30
C VAL A 482 -38.35 -0.56 -49.23
N GLU A 483 -39.61 -0.28 -49.59
CA GLU A 483 -40.75 -0.37 -48.67
C GLU A 483 -40.99 -1.82 -48.23
N LYS A 484 -40.91 -2.79 -49.15
CA LYS A 484 -40.98 -4.23 -48.81
C LYS A 484 -39.85 -4.65 -47.89
N ASP A 485 -38.62 -4.25 -48.20
CA ASP A 485 -37.46 -4.53 -47.35
C ASP A 485 -37.64 -3.92 -45.95
N SER A 486 -38.22 -2.71 -45.85
CA SER A 486 -38.51 -2.08 -44.55
C SER A 486 -39.54 -2.86 -43.72
N LEU A 487 -40.54 -3.47 -44.37
CA LEU A 487 -41.52 -4.35 -43.73
C LEU A 487 -40.91 -5.70 -43.32
N GLU A 488 -39.91 -6.19 -44.03
CA GLU A 488 -39.17 -7.39 -43.63
C GLU A 488 -38.30 -7.12 -42.41
N ILE A 489 -37.59 -5.99 -42.38
CA ILE A 489 -36.79 -5.58 -41.22
C ILE A 489 -37.68 -5.35 -39.99
N SER A 490 -38.85 -4.73 -40.14
CA SER A 490 -39.77 -4.56 -39.00
C SER A 490 -40.25 -5.89 -38.42
N LYS A 491 -40.55 -6.88 -39.26
CA LYS A 491 -40.86 -8.25 -38.80
C LYS A 491 -39.68 -8.91 -38.08
N ARG A 492 -38.45 -8.72 -38.57
CA ARG A 492 -37.24 -9.25 -37.90
C ARG A 492 -37.05 -8.61 -36.53
N LEU A 493 -37.24 -7.30 -36.41
CA LEU A 493 -37.22 -6.59 -35.14
C LEU A 493 -38.29 -7.10 -34.16
N ASP A 494 -39.50 -7.40 -34.63
CA ASP A 494 -40.56 -8.00 -33.80
C ASP A 494 -40.18 -9.40 -33.31
N VAL A 495 -39.55 -10.23 -34.14
CA VAL A 495 -39.03 -11.54 -33.74
C VAL A 495 -37.90 -11.39 -32.71
N LEU A 496 -36.97 -10.47 -32.91
CA LEU A 496 -35.92 -10.17 -31.93
C LEU A 496 -36.51 -9.69 -30.61
N ARG A 497 -37.60 -8.91 -30.64
CA ARG A 497 -38.33 -8.46 -29.45
C ARG A 497 -38.94 -9.63 -28.67
N LEU A 498 -39.53 -10.60 -29.35
CA LEU A 498 -40.07 -11.80 -28.70
C LEU A 498 -38.95 -12.65 -28.11
N ASN A 499 -37.88 -12.90 -28.86
CA ASN A 499 -36.71 -13.64 -28.37
C ASN A 499 -36.09 -12.96 -27.14
N TRP A 500 -36.01 -11.63 -27.15
CA TRP A 500 -35.54 -10.83 -26.01
C TRP A 500 -36.44 -10.99 -24.79
N GLN A 501 -37.75 -10.90 -24.96
CA GLN A 501 -38.71 -11.08 -23.88
C GLN A 501 -38.69 -12.50 -23.31
N GLU A 502 -38.55 -13.52 -24.17
CA GLU A 502 -38.40 -14.92 -23.75
C GLU A 502 -37.10 -15.11 -22.95
N TRP A 503 -36.00 -14.53 -23.43
CA TRP A 503 -34.71 -14.53 -22.73
C TRP A 503 -34.83 -13.91 -21.33
N LEU A 504 -35.44 -12.71 -21.22
CA LEU A 504 -35.70 -12.04 -19.94
C LEU A 504 -36.59 -12.88 -19.02
N ASN A 505 -37.67 -13.46 -19.55
CA ASN A 505 -38.61 -14.28 -18.79
C ASN A 505 -37.94 -15.56 -18.24
N SER A 506 -37.11 -16.21 -19.05
CA SER A 506 -36.35 -17.41 -18.63
C SER A 506 -35.41 -17.13 -17.44
N ARG A 507 -34.99 -15.87 -17.27
CA ARG A 507 -34.12 -15.39 -16.19
C ARG A 507 -34.88 -14.61 -15.11
N ARG A 508 -36.21 -14.57 -15.16
CA ARG A 508 -37.09 -13.82 -14.22
C ARG A 508 -36.72 -12.34 -14.11
N LEU A 509 -36.26 -11.75 -15.21
CA LEU A 509 -35.97 -10.33 -15.31
C LEU A 509 -37.22 -9.53 -15.73
N PRO A 510 -37.32 -8.24 -15.35
CA PRO A 510 -38.41 -7.39 -15.79
C PRO A 510 -38.49 -7.26 -17.33
N LEU A 511 -39.67 -7.54 -17.90
CA LEU A 511 -39.89 -7.55 -19.36
C LEU A 511 -39.75 -6.19 -20.05
N HIS A 512 -39.64 -5.09 -19.29
CA HIS A 512 -39.50 -3.74 -19.82
C HIS A 512 -38.04 -3.32 -20.04
N LEU A 513 -37.07 -4.17 -19.70
CA LEU A 513 -35.66 -3.90 -19.89
C LEU A 513 -35.29 -3.89 -21.39
N LYS A 514 -34.53 -2.87 -21.79
CA LYS A 514 -33.99 -2.76 -23.16
C LYS A 514 -32.65 -3.49 -23.27
N PRO A 515 -32.30 -4.04 -24.44
CA PRO A 515 -30.99 -4.67 -24.67
C PRO A 515 -29.80 -3.78 -24.27
N ASP A 516 -29.89 -2.46 -24.46
CA ASP A 516 -28.84 -1.50 -24.13
C ASP A 516 -28.50 -1.42 -22.63
N SER A 517 -29.45 -1.79 -21.76
CA SER A 517 -29.24 -1.79 -20.30
C SER A 517 -28.49 -3.01 -19.77
N MET A 518 -28.18 -3.97 -20.64
CA MET A 518 -27.56 -5.24 -20.25
C MET A 518 -26.17 -5.12 -19.62
N PRO A 519 -25.25 -4.28 -20.13
CA PRO A 519 -23.96 -4.09 -19.48
C PRO A 519 -24.10 -3.60 -18.04
N GLU A 520 -25.06 -2.69 -17.79
CA GLU A 520 -25.34 -2.18 -16.45
C GLU A 520 -25.91 -3.28 -15.54
N LEU A 521 -26.86 -4.08 -16.03
CA LEU A 521 -27.45 -5.19 -15.29
C LEU A 521 -26.42 -6.26 -14.93
N PHE A 522 -25.53 -6.63 -15.86
CA PHE A 522 -24.44 -7.56 -15.57
C PHE A 522 -23.47 -6.96 -14.54
N GLY A 523 -23.16 -5.67 -14.63
CA GLY A 523 -22.33 -4.98 -13.63
C GLY A 523 -22.96 -5.00 -12.23
N ILE A 524 -24.26 -4.72 -12.11
CA ILE A 524 -25.00 -4.78 -10.83
C ILE A 524 -25.03 -6.21 -10.30
N ALA A 525 -25.25 -7.20 -11.15
CA ALA A 525 -25.25 -8.60 -10.75
C ALA A 525 -23.87 -9.07 -10.27
N GLU A 526 -22.79 -8.69 -10.95
CA GLU A 526 -21.42 -8.97 -10.52
C GLU A 526 -21.09 -8.35 -9.16
N GLN A 527 -21.51 -7.09 -8.94
CA GLN A 527 -21.39 -6.44 -7.64
C GLN A 527 -22.16 -7.20 -6.56
N GLY A 528 -23.37 -7.65 -6.85
CA GLY A 528 -24.18 -8.46 -5.95
C GLY A 528 -23.52 -9.81 -5.62
N GLN A 529 -22.94 -10.48 -6.61
CA GLN A 529 -22.20 -11.73 -6.39
C GLN A 529 -20.94 -11.51 -5.55
N ALA A 530 -20.21 -10.41 -5.78
CA ALA A 530 -19.04 -10.05 -4.97
C ALA A 530 -19.45 -9.78 -3.51
N ALA A 531 -20.54 -9.03 -3.30
CA ALA A 531 -21.10 -8.76 -1.97
C ALA A 531 -21.52 -10.06 -1.26
N LEU A 532 -22.19 -11.00 -1.95
CA LEU A 532 -22.53 -12.31 -1.39
C LEU A 532 -21.30 -13.14 -0.99
N ARG A 533 -20.22 -13.12 -1.78
CA ARG A 533 -18.97 -13.80 -1.42
C ARG A 533 -18.33 -13.16 -0.19
N GLN A 534 -18.33 -11.84 -0.09
CA GLN A 534 -17.83 -11.13 1.08
C GLN A 534 -18.66 -11.44 2.32
N LEU A 535 -20.00 -11.41 2.20
CA LEU A 535 -20.94 -11.76 3.26
C LEU A 535 -20.67 -13.16 3.82
N ARG A 536 -20.42 -14.14 2.95
CA ARG A 536 -20.05 -15.51 3.36
C ARG A 536 -18.75 -15.54 4.16
N ARG A 537 -17.70 -14.84 3.70
CA ARG A 537 -16.41 -14.76 4.39
C ARG A 537 -16.52 -14.09 5.77
N VAL A 538 -17.24 -12.97 5.84
CA VAL A 538 -17.51 -12.24 7.10
C VAL A 538 -18.28 -13.13 8.08
N THR A 539 -19.30 -13.84 7.58
CA THR A 539 -20.10 -14.76 8.40
C THR A 539 -19.27 -15.94 8.93
N GLU A 540 -18.42 -16.52 8.10
CA GLU A 540 -17.53 -17.62 8.50
C GLU A 540 -16.50 -17.16 9.54
N ARG A 541 -15.86 -16.00 9.33
CA ARG A 541 -14.94 -15.40 10.30
C ARG A 541 -15.63 -15.09 11.63
N SER A 542 -16.82 -14.50 11.59
CA SER A 542 -17.63 -14.21 12.79
C SER A 542 -17.95 -15.49 13.58
N ARG A 543 -18.30 -16.59 12.91
CA ARG A 543 -18.51 -17.90 13.56
C ARG A 543 -17.25 -18.46 14.20
N MET A 544 -16.10 -18.32 13.54
CA MET A 544 -14.81 -18.74 14.10
C MET A 544 -14.48 -17.95 15.38
N LEU A 545 -14.63 -16.63 15.36
CA LEU A 545 -14.40 -15.78 16.53
C LEU A 545 -15.33 -16.17 17.68
N LEU A 546 -16.63 -16.34 17.40
CA LEU A 546 -17.62 -16.77 18.39
C LEU A 546 -17.22 -18.08 19.07
N ARG A 547 -16.76 -19.08 18.30
CA ARG A 547 -16.28 -20.34 18.87
C ARG A 547 -15.12 -20.13 19.84
N THR A 548 -14.12 -19.32 19.46
CA THR A 548 -12.98 -19.07 20.36
C THR A 548 -13.37 -18.28 21.62
N ILE A 549 -14.35 -17.38 21.53
CA ILE A 549 -14.90 -16.65 22.68
C ILE A 549 -15.62 -17.65 23.61
N GLN A 550 -16.42 -18.56 23.05
CA GLN A 550 -17.12 -19.59 23.83
C GLN A 550 -16.18 -20.58 24.50
N GLU A 551 -15.10 -21.01 23.82
CA GLU A 551 -14.07 -21.89 24.40
C GLU A 551 -13.40 -21.23 25.63
N PHE A 552 -13.09 -19.92 25.54
CA PHE A 552 -12.60 -19.15 26.68
C PHE A 552 -13.64 -19.04 27.80
N GLU A 553 -14.89 -18.69 27.48
CA GLU A 553 -15.97 -18.56 28.46
C GLU A 553 -16.27 -19.86 29.18
N GLN A 554 -16.21 -21.00 28.48
CA GLN A 554 -16.37 -22.33 29.07
C GLN A 554 -15.23 -22.63 30.05
N ALA A 555 -13.98 -22.43 29.65
CA ALA A 555 -12.83 -22.64 30.52
C ALA A 555 -12.87 -21.72 31.75
N ALA A 556 -13.18 -20.43 31.56
CA ALA A 556 -13.37 -19.48 32.63
C ALA A 556 -14.52 -19.90 33.56
N SER A 557 -15.66 -20.35 33.02
CA SER A 557 -16.81 -20.78 33.81
C SER A 557 -16.52 -21.99 34.69
N ALA A 558 -15.66 -22.92 34.24
CA ALA A 558 -15.24 -24.07 35.04
C ALA A 558 -14.42 -23.62 36.27
N VAL A 559 -13.49 -22.68 36.08
CA VAL A 559 -12.69 -22.13 37.19
C VAL A 559 -13.55 -21.27 38.13
N ILE A 560 -14.46 -20.45 37.58
CA ILE A 560 -15.41 -19.63 38.35
C ILE A 560 -16.38 -20.50 39.16
N ALA A 561 -16.79 -21.67 38.65
CA ALA A 561 -17.65 -22.61 39.37
C ALA A 561 -16.92 -23.25 40.56
N ALA A 562 -15.63 -23.55 40.41
CA ALA A 562 -14.80 -24.05 41.50
C ALA A 562 -14.50 -22.97 42.56
N TYR A 563 -14.24 -21.73 42.11
CA TYR A 563 -13.85 -20.60 42.95
C TYR A 563 -14.75 -19.39 42.65
N PRO A 564 -15.93 -19.28 43.27
CA PRO A 564 -16.89 -18.24 42.94
C PRO A 564 -16.39 -16.85 43.37
N PRO A 565 -16.21 -15.89 42.43
CA PRO A 565 -15.85 -14.52 42.76
C PRO A 565 -17.04 -13.79 43.42
N PRO A 566 -16.80 -12.61 44.04
CA PRO A 566 -17.88 -11.79 44.60
C PRO A 566 -18.94 -11.44 43.54
N ALA A 567 -20.21 -11.38 43.96
CA ALA A 567 -21.37 -11.32 43.07
C ALA A 567 -21.31 -10.22 41.99
N GLY A 568 -20.66 -9.08 42.27
CA GLY A 568 -20.54 -7.96 41.32
C GLY A 568 -19.61 -8.20 40.13
N VAL A 569 -18.68 -9.15 40.22
CA VAL A 569 -17.67 -9.45 39.17
C VAL A 569 -18.08 -10.66 38.32
N ARG A 570 -19.13 -11.38 38.74
CA ARG A 570 -19.53 -12.66 38.13
C ARG A 570 -20.20 -12.53 36.75
N THR A 571 -20.61 -11.32 36.35
CA THR A 571 -21.34 -11.09 35.09
C THR A 571 -20.45 -11.18 33.85
N ASP A 572 -19.17 -10.82 33.94
CA ASP A 572 -18.21 -10.91 32.84
C ASP A 572 -17.09 -11.89 33.18
N ALA A 573 -17.00 -12.98 32.40
CA ALA A 573 -15.99 -14.01 32.57
C ALA A 573 -14.56 -13.43 32.56
N ALA A 574 -14.29 -12.41 31.74
CA ALA A 574 -12.97 -11.77 31.67
C ALA A 574 -12.59 -11.06 32.98
N GLN A 575 -13.53 -10.33 33.59
CA GLN A 575 -13.30 -9.64 34.86
C GLN A 575 -13.17 -10.63 36.02
N ALA A 576 -13.97 -11.71 36.00
CA ALA A 576 -13.90 -12.78 36.98
C ALA A 576 -12.55 -13.50 36.97
N VAL A 577 -12.03 -13.85 35.79
CA VAL A 577 -10.69 -14.43 35.63
C VAL A 577 -9.62 -13.48 36.16
N GLN A 578 -9.69 -12.19 35.81
CA GLN A 578 -8.73 -11.19 36.28
C GLN A 578 -8.72 -11.08 37.80
N TRP A 579 -9.90 -11.09 38.43
CA TRP A 579 -10.01 -11.05 39.88
C TRP A 579 -9.42 -12.31 40.52
N LEU A 580 -9.76 -13.50 40.01
CA LEU A 580 -9.24 -14.78 40.51
C LEU A 580 -7.73 -14.89 40.33
N TYR A 581 -7.19 -14.46 39.20
CA TYR A 581 -5.75 -14.42 38.97
C TYR A 581 -5.05 -13.50 39.98
N ARG A 582 -5.58 -12.28 40.20
CA ARG A 582 -5.03 -11.35 41.20
C ARG A 582 -5.10 -11.91 42.61
N ASP A 583 -6.16 -12.66 42.94
CA ASP A 583 -6.26 -13.31 44.25
C ASP A 583 -5.25 -14.46 44.37
N ALA A 584 -5.13 -15.31 43.35
CA ALA A 584 -4.16 -16.39 43.31
C ALA A 584 -2.70 -15.89 43.43
N VAL A 585 -2.36 -14.76 42.79
CA VAL A 585 -1.04 -14.11 42.96
C VAL A 585 -0.81 -13.67 44.42
N LYS A 586 -1.83 -13.15 45.10
CA LYS A 586 -1.71 -12.81 46.54
C LYS A 586 -1.52 -14.05 47.40
N GLN A 587 -2.26 -15.12 47.11
CA GLN A 587 -2.10 -16.40 47.81
C GLN A 587 -0.70 -16.98 47.59
N LEU A 588 -0.14 -16.83 46.39
CA LEU A 588 1.19 -17.32 46.05
C LEU A 588 2.25 -16.56 46.84
N ALA A 589 2.15 -15.23 46.88
CA ALA A 589 3.04 -14.39 47.69
C ALA A 589 2.93 -14.71 49.20
N ALA A 590 1.73 -15.01 49.69
CA ALA A 590 1.52 -15.44 51.07
C ALA A 590 2.20 -16.78 51.36
N LYS A 591 2.15 -17.74 50.43
CA LYS A 591 2.84 -19.04 50.53
C LYS A 591 4.37 -18.88 50.49
N GLU A 592 4.91 -18.06 49.59
CA GLU A 592 6.35 -17.82 49.50
C GLU A 592 6.90 -17.15 50.77
N GLU A 593 6.18 -16.17 51.33
CA GLU A 593 6.56 -15.53 52.59
C GLU A 593 6.44 -16.51 53.77
N ALA A 594 5.42 -17.39 53.75
CA ALA A 594 5.30 -18.47 54.73
C ALA A 594 6.50 -19.43 54.66
N ASP A 595 6.89 -19.88 53.48
CA ASP A 595 8.07 -20.74 53.27
C ASP A 595 9.36 -20.05 53.73
N ARG A 596 9.48 -18.73 53.53
CA ARG A 596 10.62 -17.93 54.02
C ARG A 596 10.62 -17.85 55.54
N LEU A 597 9.48 -17.60 56.17
CA LEU A 597 9.34 -17.58 57.62
C LEU A 597 9.60 -18.95 58.22
N ASP A 598 9.20 -20.04 57.57
CA ASP A 598 9.48 -21.41 58.00
C ASP A 598 10.99 -21.70 58.03
N ARG A 599 11.75 -21.25 57.02
CA ARG A 599 13.23 -21.35 57.03
C ARG A 599 13.85 -20.52 58.16
N ARG A 600 13.33 -19.31 58.40
CA ARG A 600 13.80 -18.44 59.48
C ARG A 600 13.47 -19.04 60.85
N LEU A 601 12.31 -19.67 60.98
CA LEU A 601 11.87 -20.35 62.18
C LEU A 601 12.81 -21.52 62.51
N VAL A 602 13.15 -22.37 61.53
CA VAL A 602 14.13 -23.46 61.72
C VAL A 602 15.50 -22.93 62.17
N ALA A 603 15.98 -21.83 61.56
CA ALA A 603 17.24 -21.22 61.95
C ALA A 603 17.19 -20.59 63.37
N ALA A 604 16.06 -19.96 63.73
CA ALA A 604 15.85 -19.38 65.05
C ALA A 604 15.69 -20.45 66.14
N GLU A 605 15.07 -21.58 65.82
CA GLU A 605 14.99 -22.76 66.70
C GLU A 605 16.37 -23.34 66.98
N ALA A 606 17.19 -23.56 65.94
CA ALA A 606 18.57 -24.01 66.12
C ALA A 606 19.40 -23.02 66.97
N SER A 607 19.27 -21.72 66.70
CA SER A 607 19.93 -20.68 67.51
C SER A 607 19.45 -20.66 68.96
N ALA A 608 18.16 -20.94 69.20
CA ALA A 608 17.60 -21.03 70.55
C ALA A 608 18.14 -22.25 71.29
N GLU A 609 18.30 -23.40 70.61
CA GLU A 609 18.91 -24.61 71.16
C GLU A 609 20.39 -24.38 71.50
N GLU A 610 21.16 -23.73 70.62
CA GLU A 610 22.56 -23.36 70.88
C GLU A 610 22.69 -22.40 72.07
N ALA A 611 21.86 -21.35 72.13
CA ALA A 611 21.87 -20.41 73.25
C ALA A 611 21.45 -21.07 74.58
N ARG A 612 20.54 -22.06 74.51
CA ARG A 612 20.15 -22.87 75.67
C ARG A 612 21.29 -23.77 76.12
N TYR A 613 21.95 -24.45 75.20
CA TYR A 613 23.13 -25.27 75.51
C TYR A 613 24.24 -24.42 76.15
N GLU A 614 24.48 -23.21 75.65
CA GLU A 614 25.47 -22.30 76.23
C GLU A 614 25.08 -21.83 77.65
N ALA A 615 23.80 -21.48 77.85
CA ALA A 615 23.29 -21.12 79.17
C ALA A 615 23.39 -22.30 80.16
N ASP A 616 23.04 -23.52 79.72
CA ASP A 616 23.16 -24.74 80.51
C ASP A 616 24.63 -25.06 80.81
N ARG A 617 25.54 -24.89 79.85
CA ARG A 617 26.99 -25.06 80.02
C ARG A 617 27.55 -24.10 81.07
N ILE A 618 27.22 -22.81 80.99
CA ILE A 618 27.64 -21.83 82.01
C ILE A 618 27.02 -22.19 83.36
N GLY A 619 25.77 -22.66 83.39
CA GLY A 619 25.14 -23.21 84.58
C GLY A 619 25.92 -24.38 85.21
N THR A 620 26.44 -25.31 84.39
CA THR A 620 27.31 -26.39 84.88
C THR A 620 28.65 -25.88 85.40
N ILE A 621 29.29 -24.91 84.75
CA ILE A 621 30.54 -24.29 85.23
C ILE A 621 30.31 -23.60 86.58
N ILE A 622 29.18 -22.91 86.76
CA ILE A 622 28.80 -22.31 88.04
C ILE A 622 28.61 -23.39 89.11
N ALA A 623 27.93 -24.49 88.79
CA ALA A 623 27.75 -25.60 89.73
C ALA A 623 29.08 -26.26 90.10
N GLU A 624 30.03 -26.40 89.17
CA GLU A 624 31.39 -26.87 89.43
C GLU A 624 32.15 -25.91 90.35
N LEU A 625 32.12 -24.60 90.08
CA LEU A 625 32.73 -23.58 90.96
C LEU A 625 32.14 -23.59 92.38
N PHE A 626 30.84 -23.82 92.50
CA PHE A 626 30.16 -23.99 93.79
C PHE A 626 30.58 -25.29 94.49
N GLY A 627 30.70 -26.39 93.75
CA GLY A 627 31.21 -27.67 94.25
C GLY A 627 32.65 -27.58 94.76
N GLU A 628 33.54 -26.92 94.02
CA GLU A 628 34.94 -26.68 94.42
C GLU A 628 35.03 -25.79 95.67
N ALA A 629 34.12 -24.81 95.79
CA ALA A 629 34.03 -23.91 96.94
C ALA A 629 33.39 -24.57 98.18
N GLY A 630 32.74 -25.74 98.04
CA GLY A 630 31.94 -26.35 99.10
C GLY A 630 30.69 -25.54 99.46
N VAL A 631 30.14 -24.79 98.51
CA VAL A 631 29.02 -23.87 98.72
C VAL A 631 27.80 -24.31 97.92
N GLU A 632 26.60 -24.28 98.53
CA GLU A 632 25.36 -24.69 97.85
C GLU A 632 24.62 -23.53 97.18
N THR A 633 24.78 -22.29 97.66
CA THR A 633 24.01 -21.14 97.15
C THR A 633 24.88 -19.96 96.71
N GLU A 634 24.39 -19.19 95.73
CA GLU A 634 25.04 -17.96 95.25
C GLU A 634 25.27 -16.95 96.39
N SER A 635 24.32 -16.82 97.31
CA SER A 635 24.45 -15.94 98.48
C SER A 635 25.58 -16.35 99.42
N ASP A 636 25.76 -17.66 99.62
CA ASP A 636 26.83 -18.19 100.48
C ASP A 636 28.20 -17.98 99.82
N TRP A 637 28.26 -18.08 98.48
CA TRP A 637 29.48 -17.84 97.73
C TRP A 637 29.85 -16.34 97.75
N GLU A 638 28.86 -15.46 97.59
CA GLU A 638 29.06 -14.00 97.73
C GLU A 638 29.47 -13.61 99.15
N HIS A 639 28.91 -14.27 100.18
CA HIS A 639 29.31 -14.05 101.57
C HIS A 639 30.75 -14.50 101.83
N SER A 640 31.10 -15.72 101.40
CA SER A 640 32.44 -16.30 101.54
C SER A 640 33.50 -15.48 100.80
N SER A 641 33.23 -15.09 99.56
CA SER A 641 34.16 -14.30 98.75
C SER A 641 34.28 -12.84 99.22
N ALA A 642 33.20 -12.20 99.71
CA ALA A 642 33.27 -10.85 100.28
C ALA A 642 34.11 -10.83 101.56
N TRP A 643 33.94 -11.85 102.39
CA TRP A 643 34.68 -12.01 103.63
C TRP A 643 36.15 -12.34 103.38
N MET A 644 36.46 -13.22 102.40
CA MET A 644 37.84 -13.49 101.96
C MET A 644 38.52 -12.25 101.37
N ASN A 645 37.83 -11.44 100.58
CA ASN A 645 38.37 -10.17 100.08
C ASN A 645 38.63 -9.16 101.21
N ALA A 646 37.77 -9.13 102.23
CA ALA A 646 38.02 -8.31 103.42
C ALA A 646 39.26 -8.79 104.18
N ALA A 647 39.44 -10.12 104.31
CA ALA A 647 40.62 -10.74 104.90
C ALA A 647 41.90 -10.43 104.10
N LEU A 648 41.91 -10.64 102.78
CA LEU A 648 43.04 -10.32 101.90
C LEU A 648 43.40 -8.82 101.88
N ARG A 649 42.39 -7.92 101.95
CA ARG A 649 42.64 -6.48 102.09
C ARG A 649 43.23 -6.11 103.46
N SER A 650 42.88 -6.82 104.51
CA SER A 650 43.46 -6.63 105.85
C SER A 650 44.90 -7.15 105.92
N ALA A 651 45.17 -8.33 105.36
CA ALA A 651 46.52 -8.90 105.25
C ALA A 651 47.43 -8.08 104.32
N GLY A 652 46.92 -7.61 103.17
CA GLY A 652 47.65 -6.74 102.25
C GLY A 652 47.98 -5.36 102.83
N LYS A 653 47.16 -4.84 103.75
CA LYS A 653 47.47 -3.61 104.52
C LYS A 653 48.62 -3.84 105.51
N LEU A 654 48.71 -5.02 106.12
CA LEU A 654 49.80 -5.41 107.02
C LEU A 654 51.11 -5.62 106.25
N ALA A 655 51.08 -6.26 105.08
CA ALA A 655 52.25 -6.41 104.21
C ALA A 655 52.81 -5.05 103.72
N ARG A 656 51.94 -4.08 103.41
CA ARG A 656 52.35 -2.71 103.04
C ARG A 656 52.89 -1.90 104.21
N PHE A 657 52.48 -2.19 105.45
CA PHE A 657 53.04 -1.57 106.65
C PHE A 657 54.43 -2.12 106.99
N SER A 658 54.72 -3.39 106.68
CA SER A 658 56.03 -4.02 106.95
C SER A 658 57.16 -3.59 106.01
N LEU A 659 56.86 -3.07 104.82
CA LEU A 659 57.87 -2.62 103.84
C LEU A 659 58.13 -1.09 103.89
N GLY A 660 57.44 -0.37 104.78
CA GLY A 660 57.50 1.09 104.90
C GLY A 660 58.63 1.64 105.79
N SER A 661 59.48 0.81 106.38
CA SER A 661 60.51 1.25 107.34
C SER A 661 61.94 0.77 107.00
N SER A 662 62.36 0.92 105.74
CA SER A 662 63.80 0.90 105.41
C SER A 662 64.28 2.33 105.10
N PRO A 663 65.16 2.93 105.93
CA PRO A 663 65.78 4.22 105.64
C PRO A 663 67.01 4.05 104.71
N ALA A 664 67.27 5.08 103.89
CA ALA A 664 68.44 5.27 103.02
C ALA A 664 68.51 4.29 101.81
N GLY A 665 68.63 4.74 100.57
CA GLY A 665 69.46 5.84 100.09
C GLY A 665 70.57 5.25 99.22
N ILE A 666 70.24 4.77 98.02
CA ILE A 666 71.22 4.49 96.97
C ILE A 666 70.64 4.99 95.65
N ALA A 667 71.18 6.13 95.22
CA ALA A 667 71.03 6.64 93.87
C ALA A 667 71.96 5.83 92.94
N THR A 668 71.38 5.11 91.99
CA THR A 668 72.07 4.59 90.80
C THR A 668 71.14 4.85 89.62
N SER A 669 71.40 5.91 88.87
CA SER A 669 72.24 5.90 87.65
C SER A 669 71.60 5.13 86.50
N LYS A 670 71.28 5.90 85.45
CA LYS A 670 70.98 5.55 84.05
C LYS A 670 71.48 4.17 83.62
N ASN A 671 70.67 3.46 82.83
CA ASN A 671 71.10 3.00 81.51
C ASN A 671 69.94 2.58 80.59
N ASN A 672 69.96 3.17 79.39
CA ASN A 672 69.33 2.68 78.16
C ASN A 672 69.81 1.26 77.83
N CYS A 673 68.89 0.38 77.43
CA CYS A 673 69.11 -0.77 76.52
C CYS A 673 67.70 -1.21 76.05
N THR A 674 67.17 -0.68 74.95
CA THR A 674 67.19 -1.29 73.60
C THR A 674 67.38 -2.81 73.54
N SER A 675 66.40 -3.43 72.86
CA SER A 675 66.46 -4.68 72.08
C SER A 675 66.76 -6.00 72.79
N CYS A 676 65.73 -6.84 72.91
CA CYS A 676 65.82 -8.26 72.55
C CYS A 676 64.44 -8.80 72.17
N SER A 677 64.19 -8.78 70.85
CA SER A 677 63.19 -9.60 70.18
C SER A 677 63.59 -11.07 70.23
N ILE A 678 62.71 -11.93 70.75
CA ILE A 678 62.77 -13.38 70.56
C ILE A 678 61.50 -13.78 69.79
N PRO A 679 61.63 -14.44 68.63
CA PRO A 679 60.50 -14.95 67.88
C PRO A 679 60.16 -16.38 68.33
N THR A 680 58.88 -16.68 68.47
CA THR A 680 58.43 -18.07 68.57
C THR A 680 57.48 -18.39 67.43
N THR A 681 58.01 -19.09 66.45
CA THR A 681 57.32 -19.81 65.38
C THR A 681 56.89 -21.19 65.86
N MET A 682 55.64 -21.59 65.58
CA MET A 682 55.21 -22.91 65.06
C MET A 682 53.66 -22.94 65.02
N SER A 683 53.01 -23.01 63.85
CA SER A 683 52.63 -24.23 63.08
C SER A 683 51.64 -25.11 63.85
N LEU A 684 50.49 -25.62 63.39
CA LEU A 684 49.81 -25.96 62.12
C LEU A 684 48.32 -26.18 62.55
N SER A 685 47.24 -26.09 61.76
CA SER A 685 46.86 -26.91 60.60
C SER A 685 45.45 -26.50 60.14
N LEU A 686 45.19 -26.66 58.84
CA LEU A 686 43.97 -26.36 58.08
C LEU A 686 42.71 -27.17 58.44
N ARG A 687 41.53 -26.59 58.11
CA ARG A 687 40.45 -27.13 57.22
C ARG A 687 39.46 -25.98 56.89
N CYS A 688 39.44 -25.41 55.67
CA CYS A 688 38.70 -25.75 54.44
C CYS A 688 37.15 -25.74 54.54
N LEU A 689 36.51 -24.80 53.80
CA LEU A 689 35.30 -24.89 52.93
C LEU A 689 34.67 -23.47 52.80
N THR A 690 34.90 -22.64 51.78
CA THR A 690 34.33 -22.54 50.40
C THR A 690 32.80 -22.55 50.24
N SER A 691 32.22 -21.40 49.85
CA SER A 691 31.25 -21.21 48.75
C SER A 691 31.14 -19.68 48.49
N VAL A 692 31.71 -19.07 47.45
CA VAL A 692 31.43 -19.10 46.00
C VAL A 692 29.96 -18.92 45.64
N ASN A 693 29.65 -17.68 45.25
CA ASN A 693 28.54 -17.24 44.41
C ASN A 693 28.66 -17.83 43.00
N ALA A 694 27.56 -18.34 42.44
CA ALA A 694 27.26 -18.28 41.01
C ALA A 694 25.76 -18.56 40.75
N ARG A 695 25.13 -17.62 40.01
CA ARG A 695 23.79 -17.59 39.39
C ARG A 695 22.58 -17.38 40.29
#